data_AF-A0A182QAP8-F1
#
_entry.id   AF-A0A182QAP8-F1
#
_cell.length_a   1.000
_cell.length_b   1.000
_cell.length_c   1.000
_cell.angle_alpha   90.00
_cell.angle_beta   90.00
_cell.angle_gamma   90.00
#
_symmetry.space_group_name_H-M   'P 1'
#
loop_
_entity.id
_entity.type
_entity.pdbx_description
1 polymer ?
#
loop_
_entity_poly.entity_id
_entity_poly.type
_entity_poly.pdbx_seq_one_letter_code
_entity_poly.pdbx_strand_id
1 'polypeptide(L)'
;MSSELKVLSPNVHYTDEHIEVDYQYQTTTVVASGPGGYTVKPETTELNIRTVRNVPRLGLMLVGWGGNNGSTLTAALEANKHSLEWRTRQGVQKANWYGSITQSSTVLLGSDATGQDVYIPMNQLVPMVNPDDIVVDGWDISSLNIGEAMRRAQVLEVGLQDQVYKRLAQLRPRPSIYDPDFIAANQADRADNTIRGTRYEQYQQIVQDIREFKQQSGVEKVVILWTANTERFAEVKEGVNTTMADLERSLKQNHTEISPSTIFAMAAIAENCIYINGSPQNTFVPGVIEMAEHYGAFIAGDDFKSGQTKLKSVLVDFLVSAGIKPVSIVSYNHLGNNDGKNLSAPQQFRSKEISKSNVVDDMVASNHILYGADEHPDHCVVIKYVPYVGDSKRAMDEYTSQIMLGGHNTLVIHNTCEDSLLATPLILDLAILGELCSRIQIRRKEPSGGEYLPFRSVLSLLSYLCKAPLVPQGTPVVNSLFRQRTAIENILRACVGLPPLSHMTLEHRFDLPVGDGQSAEAQHIAKKARVNGTAPYANGTTEKCNGVLNGASHPSEEIPGAQFLGCFLEEKKIKMSQQEKAARRAALRNEYWRTMTNPHNHLRGESGGVFDTGLARFQAMRVNHFEHFKPTGRSFKIGLFTVVIPIIAYAKMMKHERDQREQQYRTGQVAYADRRFKFI
;
A
#
# COMPACT_ATOMS: atom_id res chain seq x y z
N MET A 1 -31.70 9.63 -9.96
CA MET A 1 -31.62 9.41 -11.41
C MET A 1 -30.24 9.85 -11.84
N SER A 2 -29.36 8.90 -12.20
CA SER A 2 -28.04 9.22 -12.75
C SER A 2 -28.24 9.90 -14.12
N SER A 3 -27.72 11.11 -14.31
CA SER A 3 -27.72 11.76 -15.62
C SER A 3 -26.79 10.99 -16.54
N GLU A 4 -27.33 10.36 -17.59
CA GLU A 4 -26.55 9.59 -18.56
C GLU A 4 -25.79 10.56 -19.49
N LEU A 5 -24.46 10.38 -19.61
CA LEU A 5 -23.64 11.11 -20.59
C LEU A 5 -24.10 10.71 -22.00
N LYS A 6 -24.44 11.71 -22.83
CA LYS A 6 -24.79 11.50 -24.23
C LYS A 6 -23.77 12.15 -25.15
N VAL A 7 -22.98 11.33 -25.84
CA VAL A 7 -22.04 11.80 -26.86
C VAL A 7 -22.76 11.91 -28.22
N LEU A 8 -22.75 13.10 -28.81
CA LEU A 8 -23.31 13.36 -30.14
C LEU A 8 -22.22 13.14 -31.19
N SER A 9 -22.15 11.94 -31.74
CA SER A 9 -21.18 11.57 -32.77
C SER A 9 -21.80 10.58 -33.75
N PRO A 10 -21.55 10.71 -35.08
CA PRO A 10 -22.01 9.71 -36.06
C PRO A 10 -21.35 8.34 -35.87
N ASN A 11 -20.23 8.28 -35.12
CA ASN A 11 -19.48 7.06 -34.85
C ASN A 11 -19.94 6.34 -33.57
N VAL A 12 -20.98 6.83 -32.89
CA VAL A 12 -21.50 6.26 -31.65
C VAL A 12 -22.96 5.86 -31.84
N HIS A 13 -23.26 4.59 -31.60
CA HIS A 13 -24.58 4.02 -31.71
C HIS A 13 -25.01 3.45 -30.36
N TYR A 14 -26.05 4.06 -29.77
CA TYR A 14 -26.66 3.56 -28.55
C TYR A 14 -27.81 2.62 -28.92
N THR A 15 -27.69 1.35 -28.54
CA THR A 15 -28.77 0.36 -28.61
C THR A 15 -29.29 0.07 -27.21
N ASP A 16 -30.38 -0.69 -27.08
CA ASP A 16 -30.90 -1.10 -25.76
C ASP A 16 -29.87 -1.94 -24.98
N GLU A 17 -29.06 -2.72 -25.68
CA GLU A 17 -28.11 -3.65 -25.08
C GLU A 17 -26.67 -3.09 -24.97
N HIS A 18 -26.23 -2.28 -25.93
CA HIS A 18 -24.83 -1.91 -26.09
C HIS A 18 -24.62 -0.44 -26.49
N ILE A 19 -23.48 0.13 -26.06
CA ILE A 19 -22.85 1.29 -26.67
C ILE A 19 -21.85 0.77 -27.71
N GLU A 20 -22.08 1.04 -28.98
CA GLU A 20 -21.23 0.66 -30.10
C GLU A 20 -20.50 1.88 -30.65
N VAL A 21 -19.18 1.77 -30.82
CA VAL A 21 -18.33 2.88 -31.22
C VAL A 21 -17.39 2.44 -32.33
N ASP A 22 -17.42 3.16 -33.45
CA ASP A 22 -16.37 3.11 -34.45
C ASP A 22 -15.20 4.02 -34.01
N TYR A 23 -14.04 3.42 -33.76
CA TYR A 23 -12.92 4.07 -33.10
C TYR A 23 -11.60 3.90 -33.87
N GLN A 24 -10.86 4.99 -34.03
CA GLN A 24 -9.53 4.98 -34.64
C GLN A 24 -8.44 4.84 -33.57
N TYR A 25 -7.87 3.64 -33.46
CA TYR A 25 -6.75 3.41 -32.55
C TYR A 25 -5.42 3.76 -33.23
N GLN A 26 -4.78 4.82 -32.75
CA GLN A 26 -3.53 5.33 -33.28
C GLN A 26 -2.35 4.91 -32.40
N THR A 27 -1.30 4.37 -33.03
CA THR A 27 -0.06 3.95 -32.38
C THR A 27 1.15 4.31 -33.23
N THR A 28 2.35 4.16 -32.68
CA THR A 28 3.60 4.39 -33.41
C THR A 28 4.51 3.18 -33.21
N THR A 29 4.95 2.58 -34.32
CA THR A 29 5.91 1.48 -34.33
C THR A 29 7.32 2.03 -34.58
N VAL A 30 8.27 1.70 -33.72
CA VAL A 30 9.70 2.03 -33.94
C VAL A 30 10.31 0.96 -34.83
N VAL A 31 10.71 1.32 -36.05
CA VAL A 31 11.24 0.39 -37.06
C VAL A 31 12.75 0.23 -36.95
N ALA A 32 13.46 1.29 -36.57
CA ALA A 32 14.89 1.28 -36.31
C ALA A 32 15.26 2.28 -35.22
N SER A 33 16.21 1.89 -34.36
CA SER A 33 16.78 2.74 -33.30
C SER A 33 18.28 2.47 -33.18
N GLY A 34 19.10 3.51 -33.13
CA GLY A 34 20.55 3.36 -32.91
C GLY A 34 21.33 4.66 -33.13
N PRO A 35 22.66 4.58 -33.29
CA PRO A 35 23.52 5.76 -33.47
C PRO A 35 23.13 6.64 -34.67
N GLY A 36 22.51 6.04 -35.70
CA GLY A 36 22.00 6.76 -36.88
C GLY A 36 20.65 7.45 -36.69
N GLY A 37 20.07 7.42 -35.48
CA GLY A 37 18.77 8.01 -35.16
C GLY A 37 17.63 7.00 -35.06
N TYR A 38 16.41 7.50 -35.17
CA TYR A 38 15.17 6.73 -35.04
C TYR A 38 14.35 6.81 -36.32
N THR A 39 13.83 5.66 -36.77
CA THR A 39 12.80 5.60 -37.82
C THR A 39 11.52 5.07 -37.20
N VAL A 40 10.44 5.86 -37.30
CA VAL A 40 9.14 5.54 -36.70
C VAL A 40 8.04 5.53 -37.75
N LYS A 41 7.05 4.67 -37.57
CA LYS A 41 5.89 4.52 -38.45
C LYS A 41 4.61 4.74 -37.64
N PRO A 42 3.89 5.86 -37.88
CA PRO A 42 2.54 6.04 -37.35
C PRO A 42 1.58 5.02 -37.97
N GLU A 43 0.72 4.43 -37.16
CA GLU A 43 -0.23 3.41 -37.57
C GLU A 43 -1.62 3.77 -37.02
N THR A 44 -2.66 3.49 -37.81
CA THR A 44 -4.05 3.66 -37.42
C THR A 44 -4.78 2.38 -37.70
N THR A 45 -5.46 1.85 -36.69
CA THR A 45 -6.30 0.67 -36.78
C THR A 45 -7.74 1.07 -36.51
N GLU A 46 -8.60 0.83 -37.50
CA GLU A 46 -10.05 1.00 -37.35
C GLU A 46 -10.61 -0.13 -36.47
N LEU A 47 -11.25 0.23 -35.37
CA LEU A 47 -11.86 -0.68 -34.41
C LEU A 47 -13.36 -0.42 -34.33
N ASN A 48 -14.11 -1.44 -33.95
CA ASN A 48 -15.42 -1.30 -33.35
C ASN A 48 -15.35 -1.75 -31.90
N ILE A 49 -15.70 -0.85 -30.98
CA ILE A 49 -15.75 -1.10 -29.54
C ILE A 49 -17.20 -1.25 -29.14
N ARG A 50 -17.51 -2.30 -28.38
CA ARG A 50 -18.85 -2.56 -27.87
C ARG A 50 -18.81 -2.69 -26.36
N THR A 51 -19.68 -1.95 -25.68
CA THR A 51 -19.81 -1.98 -24.22
C THR A 51 -21.24 -2.34 -23.84
N VAL A 52 -21.43 -3.45 -23.11
CA VAL A 52 -22.77 -3.85 -22.62
C VAL A 52 -23.29 -2.81 -21.62
N ARG A 53 -24.53 -2.36 -21.80
CA ARG A 53 -25.18 -1.33 -20.96
C ARG A 53 -25.79 -1.88 -19.69
N ASN A 54 -26.30 -3.12 -19.71
CA ASN A 54 -26.84 -3.76 -18.52
C ASN A 54 -25.72 -3.98 -17.50
N VAL A 55 -25.85 -3.36 -16.33
CA VAL A 55 -24.91 -3.52 -15.23
C VAL A 55 -25.40 -4.69 -14.36
N PRO A 56 -24.64 -5.79 -14.25
CA PRO A 56 -25.08 -6.97 -13.53
C PRO A 56 -25.12 -6.70 -12.03
N ARG A 57 -25.99 -7.43 -11.32
CA ARG A 57 -25.92 -7.49 -9.86
C ARG A 57 -24.62 -8.18 -9.46
N LEU A 58 -23.73 -7.42 -8.81
CA LEU A 58 -22.38 -7.88 -8.46
C LEU A 58 -22.32 -8.52 -7.08
N GLY A 59 -21.76 -9.72 -7.02
CA GLY A 59 -21.27 -10.35 -5.79
C GLY A 59 -19.78 -10.15 -5.62
N LEU A 60 -19.34 -9.75 -4.43
CA LEU A 60 -17.93 -9.63 -4.05
C LEU A 60 -17.61 -10.60 -2.92
N MET A 61 -16.85 -11.66 -3.21
CA MET A 61 -16.42 -12.61 -2.20
C MET A 61 -14.98 -12.33 -1.77
N LEU A 62 -14.77 -12.06 -0.47
CA LEU A 62 -13.46 -11.70 0.06
C LEU A 62 -12.79 -12.90 0.75
N VAL A 63 -11.57 -13.25 0.32
CA VAL A 63 -10.71 -14.12 1.13
C VAL A 63 -10.02 -13.24 2.17
N GLY A 64 -10.21 -13.55 3.46
CA GLY A 64 -9.84 -12.67 4.57
C GLY A 64 -10.92 -11.63 4.91
N TRP A 65 -12.19 -11.98 4.77
CA TRP A 65 -13.33 -11.06 4.97
C TRP A 65 -13.35 -10.44 6.38
N GLY A 66 -12.98 -11.20 7.41
CA GLY A 66 -12.84 -10.72 8.79
C GLY A 66 -11.55 -9.93 9.04
N GLY A 67 -10.71 -9.68 8.03
CA GLY A 67 -9.54 -8.81 8.13
C GLY A 67 -9.89 -7.33 8.34
N ASN A 68 -8.86 -6.50 8.52
CA ASN A 68 -9.05 -5.05 8.65
C ASN A 68 -9.75 -4.47 7.40
N ASN A 69 -9.26 -4.80 6.21
CA ASN A 69 -9.85 -4.35 4.94
C ASN A 69 -11.27 -4.88 4.72
N GLY A 70 -11.49 -6.19 4.90
CA GLY A 70 -12.80 -6.79 4.62
C GLY A 70 -13.91 -6.29 5.54
N SER A 71 -13.62 -6.14 6.84
CA SER A 71 -14.57 -5.54 7.78
C SER A 71 -14.81 -4.06 7.53
N THR A 72 -13.76 -3.30 7.16
CA THR A 72 -13.87 -1.88 6.80
C THR A 72 -14.70 -1.67 5.53
N LEU A 73 -14.48 -2.48 4.48
CA LEU A 73 -15.29 -2.42 3.25
C LEU A 73 -16.77 -2.70 3.54
N THR A 74 -17.05 -3.74 4.31
CA THR A 74 -18.43 -4.13 4.64
C THR A 74 -19.14 -3.04 5.43
N ALA A 75 -18.44 -2.42 6.39
CA ALA A 75 -18.96 -1.28 7.13
C ALA A 75 -19.16 -0.05 6.23
N ALA A 76 -18.24 0.22 5.30
CA ALA A 76 -18.33 1.36 4.38
C ALA A 76 -19.50 1.22 3.40
N LEU A 77 -19.75 0.01 2.88
CA LEU A 77 -20.92 -0.29 2.05
C LEU A 77 -22.22 -0.04 2.82
N GLU A 78 -22.33 -0.55 4.04
CA GLU A 78 -23.52 -0.34 4.89
C GLU A 78 -23.71 1.14 5.22
N ALA A 79 -22.63 1.85 5.55
CA ALA A 79 -22.67 3.26 5.90
C ALA A 79 -23.09 4.15 4.72
N ASN A 80 -22.56 3.92 3.53
CA ASN A 80 -22.90 4.68 2.33
C ASN A 80 -24.35 4.38 1.88
N LYS A 81 -24.72 3.11 1.83
CA LYS A 81 -26.09 2.67 1.49
C LYS A 81 -27.17 3.31 2.36
N HIS A 82 -26.87 3.51 3.64
CA HIS A 82 -27.78 4.14 4.60
C HIS A 82 -27.54 5.64 4.79
N SER A 83 -26.62 6.24 4.02
CA SER A 83 -26.24 7.65 4.13
C SER A 83 -25.96 8.08 5.57
N LEU A 84 -25.23 7.24 6.31
CA LEU A 84 -25.00 7.45 7.73
C LEU A 84 -24.15 8.69 7.99
N GLU A 85 -24.41 9.32 9.14
CA GLU A 85 -23.65 10.44 9.66
C GLU A 85 -23.23 10.14 11.10
N TRP A 86 -22.05 10.60 11.50
CA TRP A 86 -21.55 10.44 12.87
C TRP A 86 -20.78 11.67 13.31
N ARG A 87 -20.83 11.94 14.60
CA ARG A 87 -20.10 13.07 15.19
C ARG A 87 -18.67 12.66 15.51
N THR A 88 -17.71 13.49 15.13
CA THR A 88 -16.32 13.46 15.59
C THR A 88 -16.04 14.72 16.42
N ARG A 89 -14.81 14.84 16.93
CA ARG A 89 -14.38 16.06 17.64
C ARG A 89 -14.37 17.30 16.75
N GLN A 90 -14.33 17.11 15.43
CA GLN A 90 -14.23 18.17 14.41
C GLN A 90 -15.58 18.51 13.77
N GLY A 91 -16.66 17.83 14.15
CA GLY A 91 -18.00 18.06 13.60
C GLY A 91 -18.68 16.77 13.14
N VAL A 92 -19.77 16.92 12.40
CA VAL A 92 -20.47 15.78 11.80
C VAL A 92 -19.76 15.35 10.52
N GLN A 93 -19.48 14.05 10.40
CA GLN A 93 -18.98 13.39 9.20
C GLN A 93 -20.13 12.65 8.52
N LYS A 94 -20.03 12.50 7.19
CA LYS A 94 -20.97 11.73 6.37
C LYS A 94 -20.24 10.59 5.67
N ALA A 95 -20.91 9.46 5.52
CA ALA A 95 -20.42 8.36 4.70
C ALA A 95 -20.09 8.85 3.27
N ASN A 96 -18.96 8.38 2.73
CA ASN A 96 -18.49 8.71 1.40
C ASN A 96 -17.54 7.62 0.89
N TRP A 97 -17.08 7.77 -0.35
CA TRP A 97 -16.10 6.89 -1.00
C TRP A 97 -14.79 7.61 -1.34
N TYR A 98 -14.33 8.54 -0.49
CA TYR A 98 -13.05 9.21 -0.72
C TYR A 98 -11.91 8.19 -0.82
N GLY A 99 -10.99 8.45 -1.76
CA GLY A 99 -9.90 7.52 -2.10
C GLY A 99 -10.22 6.53 -3.23
N SER A 100 -11.51 6.35 -3.59
CA SER A 100 -11.90 5.58 -4.77
C SER A 100 -11.83 6.44 -6.03
N ILE A 101 -11.18 5.93 -7.09
CA ILE A 101 -11.12 6.62 -8.38
C ILE A 101 -12.44 6.53 -9.14
N THR A 102 -13.18 5.43 -9.01
CA THR A 102 -14.45 5.28 -9.71
C THR A 102 -15.52 6.17 -9.09
N GLN A 103 -15.54 6.31 -7.76
CA GLN A 103 -16.61 7.02 -7.04
C GLN A 103 -16.30 8.48 -6.71
N SER A 104 -15.02 8.83 -6.52
CA SER A 104 -14.62 10.17 -6.01
C SER A 104 -13.59 10.88 -6.89
N SER A 105 -13.43 10.47 -8.15
CA SER A 105 -12.58 11.19 -9.10
C SER A 105 -13.35 11.60 -10.36
N THR A 106 -12.78 12.57 -11.08
CA THR A 106 -13.36 13.11 -12.31
C THR A 106 -12.45 12.86 -13.50
N VAL A 107 -13.03 12.97 -14.69
CA VAL A 107 -12.34 12.92 -15.99
C VAL A 107 -12.70 14.19 -16.75
N LEU A 108 -11.70 14.80 -17.40
CA LEU A 108 -11.91 15.95 -18.29
C LEU A 108 -12.68 15.49 -19.52
N LEU A 109 -13.86 16.06 -19.79
CA LEU A 109 -14.63 15.79 -21.01
C LEU A 109 -14.10 16.61 -22.19
N GLY A 110 -13.90 17.90 -21.96
CA GLY A 110 -13.51 18.90 -22.95
C GLY A 110 -13.73 20.30 -22.36
N SER A 111 -14.00 21.28 -23.21
CA SER A 111 -14.25 22.66 -22.78
C SER A 111 -15.67 23.12 -23.12
N ASP A 112 -16.25 24.01 -22.31
CA ASP A 112 -17.55 24.61 -22.57
C ASP A 112 -17.48 25.75 -23.60
N ALA A 113 -18.63 26.40 -23.88
CA ALA A 113 -18.73 27.54 -24.80
C ALA A 113 -17.88 28.76 -24.38
N THR A 114 -17.41 28.81 -23.13
CA THR A 114 -16.52 29.85 -22.61
C THR A 114 -15.04 29.45 -22.63
N GLY A 115 -14.74 28.23 -23.08
CA GLY A 115 -13.39 27.66 -23.09
C GLY A 115 -12.92 27.18 -21.71
N GLN A 116 -13.83 26.97 -20.75
CA GLN A 116 -13.48 26.41 -19.45
C GLN A 116 -13.57 24.89 -19.47
N ASP A 117 -12.63 24.23 -18.80
CA ASP A 117 -12.61 22.77 -18.67
C ASP A 117 -13.87 22.25 -17.95
N VAL A 118 -14.51 21.25 -18.57
CA VAL A 118 -15.68 20.56 -18.03
C VAL A 118 -15.29 19.16 -17.62
N TYR A 119 -15.51 18.84 -16.34
CA TYR A 119 -15.22 17.55 -15.76
C TYR A 119 -16.51 16.79 -15.42
N ILE A 120 -16.45 15.46 -15.54
CA ILE A 120 -17.54 14.56 -15.14
C ILE A 120 -17.01 13.52 -14.14
N PRO A 121 -17.81 13.04 -13.16
CA PRO A 121 -17.45 11.87 -12.36
C PRO A 121 -17.09 10.66 -13.24
N MET A 122 -16.04 9.92 -12.86
CA MET A 122 -15.53 8.80 -13.66
C MET A 122 -16.59 7.72 -13.91
N ASN A 123 -17.38 7.39 -12.88
CA ASN A 123 -18.47 6.42 -12.96
C ASN A 123 -19.68 6.87 -13.81
N GLN A 124 -19.66 8.09 -14.36
CA GLN A 124 -20.71 8.60 -15.26
C GLN A 124 -20.27 8.60 -16.74
N LEU A 125 -19.03 8.21 -17.07
CA LEU A 125 -18.62 8.05 -18.48
C LEU A 125 -19.33 6.86 -19.13
N VAL A 126 -19.40 5.74 -18.43
CA VAL A 126 -20.04 4.50 -18.88
C VAL A 126 -20.84 3.89 -17.72
N PRO A 127 -21.88 3.08 -17.98
CA PRO A 127 -22.59 2.38 -16.91
C PRO A 127 -21.63 1.51 -16.09
N MET A 128 -21.56 1.77 -14.78
CA MET A 128 -20.73 1.05 -13.80
C MET A 128 -21.59 0.53 -12.65
N VAL A 129 -21.09 -0.51 -11.97
CA VAL A 129 -21.68 -1.01 -10.72
C VAL A 129 -21.76 0.11 -9.69
N ASN A 130 -22.95 0.28 -9.12
CA ASN A 130 -23.17 1.13 -7.96
C ASN A 130 -22.72 0.36 -6.70
N PRO A 131 -21.80 0.91 -5.88
CA PRO A 131 -21.35 0.25 -4.65
C PRO A 131 -22.48 -0.22 -3.73
N ASP A 132 -23.58 0.53 -3.64
CA ASP A 132 -24.69 0.23 -2.71
C ASP A 132 -25.45 -1.07 -3.05
N ASP A 133 -25.28 -1.57 -4.29
CA ASP A 133 -25.91 -2.78 -4.82
C ASP A 133 -25.01 -4.02 -4.73
N ILE A 134 -23.76 -3.87 -4.29
CA ILE A 134 -22.81 -4.97 -4.13
C ILE A 134 -23.25 -5.88 -2.98
N VAL A 135 -23.32 -7.19 -3.24
CA VAL A 135 -23.54 -8.22 -2.22
C VAL A 135 -22.20 -8.79 -1.79
N VAL A 136 -21.88 -8.72 -0.50
CA VAL A 136 -20.60 -9.20 0.06
C VAL A 136 -20.80 -10.52 0.81
N ASP A 137 -19.90 -11.48 0.55
CA ASP A 137 -19.70 -12.72 1.32
C ASP A 137 -18.19 -13.00 1.38
N GLY A 138 -17.75 -14.11 1.95
CA GLY A 138 -16.36 -14.51 1.89
C GLY A 138 -15.92 -15.45 3.00
N TRP A 139 -14.61 -15.62 3.08
CA TRP A 139 -13.96 -16.59 3.95
C TRP A 139 -12.99 -15.90 4.90
N ASP A 140 -12.81 -16.45 6.10
CA ASP A 140 -11.72 -16.07 7.00
C ASP A 140 -11.34 -17.28 7.85
N ILE A 141 -10.05 -17.41 8.15
CA ILE A 141 -9.57 -18.45 9.07
C ILE A 141 -10.03 -18.19 10.51
N SER A 142 -10.54 -16.98 10.80
CA SER A 142 -11.15 -16.59 12.07
C SER A 142 -12.68 -16.63 11.99
N SER A 143 -13.32 -17.15 13.04
CA SER A 143 -14.77 -17.31 13.17
C SER A 143 -15.52 -16.05 13.60
N LEU A 144 -14.79 -14.94 13.87
CA LEU A 144 -15.40 -13.68 14.29
C LEU A 144 -16.39 -13.19 13.24
N ASN A 145 -17.58 -12.81 13.69
CA ASN A 145 -18.52 -12.07 12.85
C ASN A 145 -17.93 -10.71 12.44
N ILE A 146 -18.46 -10.10 11.39
CA ILE A 146 -17.89 -8.88 10.82
C ILE A 146 -17.96 -7.69 11.79
N GLY A 147 -18.96 -7.65 12.68
CA GLY A 147 -19.06 -6.61 13.72
C GLY A 147 -17.92 -6.66 14.74
N GLU A 148 -17.56 -7.87 15.20
CA GLU A 148 -16.41 -8.10 16.07
C GLU A 148 -15.08 -7.93 15.34
N ALA A 149 -15.00 -8.35 14.07
CA ALA A 149 -13.85 -8.10 13.22
C ALA A 149 -13.57 -6.60 13.05
N MET A 150 -14.61 -5.80 12.82
CA MET A 150 -14.53 -4.33 12.73
C MET A 150 -14.00 -3.71 14.02
N ARG A 151 -14.50 -4.14 15.18
CA ARG A 151 -14.01 -3.70 16.50
C ARG A 151 -12.54 -4.07 16.72
N ARG A 152 -12.16 -5.31 16.39
CA ARG A 152 -10.77 -5.78 16.44
C ARG A 152 -9.85 -4.98 15.53
N ALA A 153 -10.32 -4.58 14.35
CA ALA A 153 -9.53 -3.85 13.37
C ALA A 153 -9.17 -2.43 13.84
N GLN A 154 -10.01 -1.81 14.68
CA GLN A 154 -9.80 -0.47 15.25
C GLN A 154 -9.56 0.62 14.18
N VAL A 155 -10.22 0.49 13.02
CA VAL A 155 -10.09 1.42 11.89
C VAL A 155 -11.09 2.56 11.97
N LEU A 156 -12.36 2.23 12.22
CA LEU A 156 -13.47 3.17 12.13
C LEU A 156 -13.72 3.89 13.45
N GLU A 157 -14.27 5.11 13.38
CA GLU A 157 -14.74 5.84 14.56
C GLU A 157 -15.80 5.04 15.33
N VAL A 158 -15.73 5.05 16.66
CA VAL A 158 -16.62 4.25 17.53
C VAL A 158 -18.10 4.55 17.26
N GLY A 159 -18.44 5.84 17.06
CA GLY A 159 -19.81 6.23 16.75
C GLY A 159 -20.35 5.69 15.43
N LEU A 160 -19.48 5.43 14.44
CA LEU A 160 -19.86 4.73 13.21
C LEU A 160 -19.97 3.22 13.46
N GLN A 161 -18.99 2.65 14.19
CA GLN A 161 -19.02 1.23 14.55
C GLN A 161 -20.33 0.86 15.22
N ASP A 162 -20.77 1.62 16.22
CA ASP A 162 -22.01 1.35 16.97
C ASP A 162 -23.26 1.39 16.08
N GLN A 163 -23.29 2.27 15.07
CA GLN A 163 -24.42 2.38 14.13
C GLN A 163 -24.54 1.15 13.23
N VAL A 164 -23.41 0.63 12.73
CA VAL A 164 -23.40 -0.50 11.78
C VAL A 164 -23.30 -1.87 12.47
N TYR A 165 -22.89 -1.91 13.74
CA TYR A 165 -22.56 -3.14 14.47
C TYR A 165 -23.68 -4.19 14.42
N LYS A 166 -24.93 -3.80 14.68
CA LYS A 166 -26.06 -4.75 14.74
C LYS A 166 -26.20 -5.56 13.45
N ARG A 167 -25.94 -4.93 12.30
CA ARG A 167 -26.06 -5.58 10.98
C ARG A 167 -24.81 -6.40 10.67
N LEU A 168 -23.63 -5.81 10.88
CA LEU A 168 -22.36 -6.50 10.64
C LEU A 168 -22.17 -7.72 11.55
N ALA A 169 -22.71 -7.72 12.77
CA ALA A 169 -22.64 -8.85 13.68
C ALA A 169 -23.44 -10.10 13.21
N GLN A 170 -24.36 -9.92 12.25
CA GLN A 170 -25.11 -11.02 11.63
C GLN A 170 -24.32 -11.68 10.50
N LEU A 171 -23.30 -11.01 9.96
CA LEU A 171 -22.47 -11.50 8.88
C LEU A 171 -21.30 -12.30 9.45
N ARG A 172 -21.12 -13.53 8.98
CA ARG A 172 -20.06 -14.44 9.45
C ARG A 172 -19.25 -14.97 8.28
N PRO A 173 -17.91 -14.92 8.34
CA PRO A 173 -17.08 -15.54 7.32
C PRO A 173 -17.30 -17.06 7.25
N ARG A 174 -17.31 -17.59 6.04
CA ARG A 174 -17.21 -19.04 5.79
C ARG A 174 -15.84 -19.57 6.26
N PRO A 175 -15.74 -20.86 6.65
CA PRO A 175 -14.44 -21.47 6.97
C PRO A 175 -13.48 -21.35 5.79
N SER A 176 -12.22 -20.97 6.04
CA SER A 176 -11.22 -20.79 4.98
C SER A 176 -10.16 -21.91 4.98
N ILE A 177 -9.35 -21.95 3.93
CA ILE A 177 -8.16 -22.79 3.90
C ILE A 177 -7.07 -22.16 4.78
N TYR A 178 -6.52 -22.94 5.71
CA TYR A 178 -5.38 -22.53 6.54
C TYR A 178 -4.21 -23.49 6.30
N ASP A 179 -3.13 -22.95 5.74
CA ASP A 179 -1.85 -23.65 5.65
C ASP A 179 -0.80 -22.89 6.48
N PRO A 180 -0.32 -23.46 7.61
CA PRO A 180 0.64 -22.81 8.49
C PRO A 180 2.00 -22.55 7.82
N ASP A 181 2.33 -23.27 6.73
CA ASP A 181 3.61 -23.10 6.04
C ASP A 181 3.61 -21.91 5.08
N PHE A 182 2.44 -21.37 4.73
CA PHE A 182 2.33 -20.24 3.80
C PHE A 182 2.26 -18.88 4.50
N ILE A 183 1.75 -18.80 5.72
CA ILE A 183 1.63 -17.54 6.49
C ILE A 183 2.48 -17.57 7.76
N ALA A 184 2.57 -16.45 8.47
CA ALA A 184 3.40 -16.40 9.68
C ALA A 184 2.84 -17.33 10.77
N ALA A 185 3.72 -18.06 11.46
CA ALA A 185 3.33 -18.96 12.56
C ALA A 185 2.53 -18.26 13.68
N ASN A 186 2.70 -16.94 13.84
CA ASN A 186 1.97 -16.11 14.79
C ASN A 186 0.48 -15.88 14.44
N GLN A 187 0.00 -16.48 13.35
CA GLN A 187 -1.41 -16.52 12.96
C GLN A 187 -2.14 -17.77 13.47
N ALA A 188 -1.45 -18.75 14.05
CA ALA A 188 -2.05 -20.03 14.49
C ALA A 188 -3.23 -19.84 15.46
N ASP A 189 -3.08 -18.97 16.47
CA ASP A 189 -4.13 -18.70 17.46
C ASP A 189 -5.39 -18.04 16.87
N ARG A 190 -5.29 -17.47 15.65
CA ARG A 190 -6.42 -16.86 14.94
C ARG A 190 -7.20 -17.89 14.12
N ALA A 191 -6.62 -19.05 13.81
CA ALA A 191 -7.17 -20.03 12.87
C ALA A 191 -8.13 -21.02 13.56
N ASP A 192 -9.36 -20.59 13.84
CA ASP A 192 -10.43 -21.39 14.44
C ASP A 192 -11.57 -21.76 13.47
N ASN A 193 -11.55 -21.24 12.24
CA ASN A 193 -12.58 -21.41 11.22
C ASN A 193 -11.97 -21.95 9.92
N THR A 194 -11.67 -23.25 9.89
CA THR A 194 -10.82 -23.84 8.83
C THR A 194 -11.47 -25.02 8.12
N ILE A 195 -11.29 -25.09 6.80
CA ILE A 195 -11.64 -26.25 5.97
C ILE A 195 -10.56 -27.32 6.16
N ARG A 196 -10.98 -28.51 6.60
CA ARG A 196 -10.11 -29.68 6.81
C ARG A 196 -10.06 -30.54 5.56
N GLY A 197 -9.09 -31.47 5.51
CA GLY A 197 -8.91 -32.41 4.41
C GLY A 197 -7.70 -32.08 3.54
N THR A 198 -7.62 -32.78 2.41
CA THR A 198 -6.63 -32.56 1.35
C THR A 198 -6.89 -31.25 0.62
N ARG A 199 -5.88 -30.74 -0.09
CA ARG A 199 -6.02 -29.56 -0.95
C ARG A 199 -7.11 -29.72 -2.01
N TYR A 200 -7.33 -30.93 -2.52
CA TYR A 200 -8.40 -31.20 -3.48
C TYR A 200 -9.79 -31.11 -2.84
N GLU A 201 -9.99 -31.65 -1.63
CA GLU A 201 -11.24 -31.50 -0.88
C GLU A 201 -11.50 -30.02 -0.52
N GLN A 202 -10.44 -29.30 -0.16
CA GLN A 202 -10.51 -27.85 0.08
C GLN A 202 -10.92 -27.08 -1.18
N TYR A 203 -10.33 -27.39 -2.34
CA TYR A 203 -10.75 -26.84 -3.65
C TYR A 203 -12.23 -27.10 -3.93
N GLN A 204 -12.70 -28.34 -3.72
CA GLN A 204 -14.09 -28.70 -3.93
C GLN A 204 -15.04 -27.91 -3.02
N GLN A 205 -14.65 -27.70 -1.76
CA GLN A 205 -15.43 -26.87 -0.84
C GLN A 205 -15.52 -25.41 -1.30
N ILE A 206 -14.41 -24.81 -1.76
CA ILE A 206 -14.43 -23.43 -2.28
C ILE A 206 -15.32 -23.32 -3.52
N VAL A 207 -15.25 -24.27 -4.44
CA VAL A 207 -16.14 -24.34 -5.62
C VAL A 207 -17.61 -24.40 -5.17
N GLN A 208 -17.92 -25.24 -4.19
CA GLN A 208 -19.27 -25.36 -3.65
C GLN A 208 -19.74 -24.05 -2.99
N ASP A 209 -18.89 -23.40 -2.19
CA ASP A 209 -19.20 -22.12 -1.54
C ASP A 209 -19.53 -21.02 -2.55
N ILE A 210 -18.78 -20.95 -3.67
CA ILE A 210 -19.03 -19.99 -4.76
C ILE A 210 -20.40 -20.24 -5.40
N ARG A 211 -20.73 -21.51 -5.68
CA ARG A 211 -22.03 -21.89 -6.29
C ARG A 211 -23.19 -21.58 -5.36
N GLU A 212 -23.06 -21.90 -4.08
CA GLU A 212 -24.06 -21.58 -3.06
C GLU A 212 -24.29 -20.08 -2.94
N PHE A 213 -23.21 -19.29 -2.91
CA PHE A 213 -23.32 -17.83 -2.86
C PHE A 213 -24.06 -17.29 -4.09
N LYS A 214 -23.70 -17.73 -5.31
CA LYS A 214 -24.41 -17.34 -6.54
C LYS A 214 -25.90 -17.69 -6.47
N GLN A 215 -26.23 -18.91 -6.04
CA GLN A 215 -27.61 -19.39 -5.96
C GLN A 215 -28.44 -18.61 -4.91
N GLN A 216 -27.88 -18.36 -3.72
CA GLN A 216 -28.59 -17.72 -2.61
C GLN A 216 -28.77 -16.21 -2.81
N SER A 217 -27.76 -15.55 -3.37
CA SER A 217 -27.78 -14.10 -3.54
C SER A 217 -28.49 -13.65 -4.82
N GLY A 218 -28.52 -14.50 -5.86
CA GLY A 218 -29.04 -14.16 -7.18
C GLY A 218 -28.17 -13.11 -7.90
N VAL A 219 -26.87 -13.07 -7.61
CA VAL A 219 -25.89 -12.23 -8.32
C VAL A 219 -25.57 -12.85 -9.69
N GLU A 220 -25.37 -12.00 -10.69
CA GLU A 220 -25.07 -12.41 -12.07
C GLU A 220 -23.57 -12.50 -12.33
N LYS A 221 -22.79 -11.68 -11.62
CA LYS A 221 -21.32 -11.65 -11.72
C LYS A 221 -20.72 -11.79 -10.32
N VAL A 222 -19.63 -12.55 -10.21
CA VAL A 222 -18.87 -12.68 -8.95
C VAL A 222 -17.43 -12.28 -9.19
N VAL A 223 -16.95 -11.38 -8.34
CA VAL A 223 -15.52 -11.07 -8.17
C VAL A 223 -15.08 -11.72 -6.86
N ILE A 224 -14.02 -12.51 -6.92
CA ILE A 224 -13.34 -13.07 -5.76
C ILE A 224 -12.06 -12.28 -5.57
N LEU A 225 -11.86 -11.73 -4.38
CA LEU A 225 -10.70 -10.89 -4.10
C LEU A 225 -9.96 -11.36 -2.85
N TRP A 226 -8.66 -11.61 -3.01
CA TRP A 226 -7.77 -11.95 -1.91
C TRP A 226 -7.35 -10.69 -1.16
N THR A 227 -7.80 -10.58 0.09
CA THR A 227 -7.35 -9.55 1.05
C THR A 227 -6.94 -10.17 2.39
N ALA A 228 -6.58 -11.46 2.37
CA ALA A 228 -6.09 -12.18 3.54
C ALA A 228 -4.60 -11.89 3.79
N ASN A 229 -4.04 -12.57 4.80
CA ASN A 229 -2.63 -12.51 5.12
C ASN A 229 -1.74 -12.67 3.88
N THR A 230 -0.64 -11.92 3.84
CA THR A 230 0.42 -12.13 2.85
C THR A 230 1.00 -13.52 3.05
N GLU A 231 0.97 -14.34 2.01
CA GLU A 231 1.66 -15.64 1.99
C GLU A 231 3.14 -15.46 1.59
N ARG A 232 3.97 -16.45 1.89
CA ARG A 232 5.28 -16.58 1.23
C ARG A 232 5.09 -16.88 -0.26
N PHE A 233 6.16 -16.74 -1.03
CA PHE A 233 6.14 -17.24 -2.40
C PHE A 233 6.11 -18.77 -2.44
N ALA A 234 5.33 -19.31 -3.37
CA ALA A 234 5.44 -20.69 -3.80
C ALA A 234 6.62 -20.85 -4.79
N GLU A 235 7.31 -21.97 -4.74
CA GLU A 235 8.34 -22.30 -5.72
C GLU A 235 7.69 -22.59 -7.09
N VAL A 236 8.18 -21.94 -8.16
CA VAL A 236 7.74 -22.22 -9.53
C VAL A 236 8.59 -23.36 -10.10
N LYS A 237 7.98 -24.52 -10.34
CA LYS A 237 8.70 -25.76 -10.68
C LYS A 237 7.99 -26.55 -11.77
N GLU A 238 8.77 -27.00 -12.75
CA GLU A 238 8.31 -27.85 -13.85
C GLU A 238 7.71 -29.16 -13.32
N GLY A 239 6.58 -29.59 -13.89
CA GLY A 239 5.85 -30.77 -13.44
C GLY A 239 5.00 -30.55 -12.17
N VAL A 240 5.05 -29.35 -11.57
CA VAL A 240 4.29 -28.99 -10.37
C VAL A 240 3.25 -27.91 -10.66
N ASN A 241 3.67 -26.73 -11.14
CA ASN A 241 2.79 -25.56 -11.26
C ASN A 241 3.08 -24.65 -12.47
N THR A 242 3.85 -25.16 -13.43
CA THR A 242 4.20 -24.44 -14.67
C THR A 242 3.15 -24.59 -15.77
N THR A 243 2.27 -25.59 -15.70
CA THR A 243 1.16 -25.79 -16.64
C THR A 243 -0.15 -26.03 -15.90
N MET A 244 -1.28 -25.79 -16.57
CA MET A 244 -2.63 -26.09 -16.05
C MET A 244 -2.74 -27.57 -15.65
N ALA A 245 -2.24 -28.48 -16.51
CA ALA A 245 -2.27 -29.92 -16.26
C ALA A 245 -1.43 -30.33 -15.04
N ASP A 246 -0.28 -29.68 -14.83
CA ASP A 246 0.56 -29.93 -13.65
C ASP A 246 -0.12 -29.41 -12.38
N LEU A 247 -0.76 -28.24 -12.41
CA LEU A 247 -1.52 -27.72 -11.27
C LEU A 247 -2.65 -28.66 -10.85
N GLU A 248 -3.45 -29.14 -11.79
CA GLU A 248 -4.53 -30.08 -11.49
C GLU A 248 -4.01 -31.39 -10.89
N ARG A 249 -2.88 -31.89 -11.40
CA ARG A 249 -2.21 -33.09 -10.88
C ARG A 249 -1.68 -32.84 -9.47
N SER A 250 -0.97 -31.74 -9.26
CA SER A 250 -0.38 -31.35 -7.97
C SER A 250 -1.45 -31.12 -6.90
N LEU A 251 -2.58 -30.51 -7.27
CA LEU A 251 -3.73 -30.34 -6.39
C LEU A 251 -4.27 -31.70 -5.91
N LYS A 252 -4.49 -32.64 -6.85
CA LYS A 252 -4.97 -34.00 -6.54
C LYS A 252 -3.95 -34.83 -5.73
N GLN A 253 -2.66 -34.58 -5.93
CA GLN A 253 -1.57 -35.21 -5.17
C GLN A 253 -1.28 -34.52 -3.83
N ASN A 254 -2.06 -33.49 -3.46
CA ASN A 254 -1.89 -32.74 -2.23
C ASN A 254 -0.49 -32.11 -2.08
N HIS A 255 0.10 -31.65 -3.18
CA HIS A 255 1.46 -31.13 -3.24
C HIS A 255 1.63 -29.86 -2.40
N THR A 256 2.74 -29.75 -1.65
CA THR A 256 2.95 -28.70 -0.64
C THR A 256 3.10 -27.30 -1.22
N GLU A 257 3.64 -27.16 -2.44
CA GLU A 257 3.77 -25.85 -3.12
C GLU A 257 2.47 -25.33 -3.78
N ILE A 258 1.33 -25.99 -3.57
CA ILE A 258 0.02 -25.45 -3.94
C ILE A 258 -0.51 -24.67 -2.73
N SER A 259 -0.42 -23.34 -2.79
CA SER A 259 -0.85 -22.46 -1.71
C SER A 259 -2.38 -22.37 -1.60
N PRO A 260 -2.92 -21.95 -0.44
CA PRO A 260 -4.31 -21.57 -0.31
C PRO A 260 -4.76 -20.56 -1.39
N SER A 261 -3.98 -19.50 -1.64
CA SER A 261 -4.31 -18.53 -2.69
C SER A 261 -4.40 -19.13 -4.10
N THR A 262 -3.55 -20.10 -4.43
CA THR A 262 -3.62 -20.84 -5.70
C THR A 262 -4.91 -21.65 -5.78
N ILE A 263 -5.33 -22.31 -4.69
CA ILE A 263 -6.60 -23.07 -4.65
C ILE A 263 -7.80 -22.15 -4.89
N PHE A 264 -7.84 -20.98 -4.25
CA PHE A 264 -8.88 -19.99 -4.47
C PHE A 264 -8.89 -19.46 -5.92
N ALA A 265 -7.71 -19.20 -6.50
CA ALA A 265 -7.61 -18.78 -7.91
C ALA A 265 -8.14 -19.86 -8.86
N MET A 266 -7.74 -21.12 -8.66
CA MET A 266 -8.22 -22.26 -9.47
C MET A 266 -9.75 -22.41 -9.35
N ALA A 267 -10.30 -22.32 -8.14
CA ALA A 267 -11.75 -22.44 -7.91
C ALA A 267 -12.53 -21.28 -8.55
N ALA A 268 -12.00 -20.05 -8.45
CA ALA A 268 -12.59 -18.88 -9.09
C ALA A 268 -12.63 -19.02 -10.61
N ILE A 269 -11.52 -19.45 -11.22
CA ILE A 269 -11.39 -19.66 -12.67
C ILE A 269 -12.35 -20.76 -13.15
N ALA A 270 -12.41 -21.90 -12.44
CA ALA A 270 -13.32 -23.00 -12.77
C ALA A 270 -14.80 -22.60 -12.72
N GLU A 271 -15.15 -21.64 -11.85
CA GLU A 271 -16.48 -21.07 -11.73
C GLU A 271 -16.69 -19.80 -12.58
N ASN A 272 -15.78 -19.51 -13.51
CA ASN A 272 -15.77 -18.34 -14.38
C ASN A 272 -16.01 -17.02 -13.62
N CYS A 273 -15.42 -16.92 -12.43
CA CYS A 273 -15.40 -15.72 -11.60
C CYS A 273 -14.12 -14.92 -11.87
N ILE A 274 -14.19 -13.60 -11.68
CA ILE A 274 -13.00 -12.76 -11.74
C ILE A 274 -12.20 -12.97 -10.45
N TYR A 275 -10.91 -13.27 -10.53
CA TYR A 275 -10.06 -13.42 -9.35
C TYR A 275 -9.00 -12.33 -9.25
N ILE A 276 -8.98 -11.61 -8.14
CA ILE A 276 -8.07 -10.48 -7.91
C ILE A 276 -7.19 -10.76 -6.69
N ASN A 277 -5.88 -10.74 -6.87
CA ASN A 277 -4.92 -10.88 -5.79
C ASN A 277 -4.51 -9.51 -5.22
N GLY A 278 -5.04 -9.18 -4.04
CA GLY A 278 -4.71 -7.95 -3.32
C GLY A 278 -3.45 -8.01 -2.46
N SER A 279 -2.74 -9.15 -2.44
CA SER A 279 -1.53 -9.39 -1.64
C SER A 279 -0.33 -9.72 -2.54
N PRO A 280 0.93 -9.69 -2.04
CA PRO A 280 2.10 -9.73 -2.89
C PRO A 280 2.59 -11.13 -3.26
N GLN A 281 2.03 -12.21 -2.72
CA GLN A 281 2.47 -13.56 -3.07
C GLN A 281 2.21 -13.88 -4.55
N ASN A 282 3.04 -14.75 -5.13
CA ASN A 282 2.98 -15.16 -6.53
C ASN A 282 1.87 -16.19 -6.82
N THR A 283 0.63 -15.88 -6.45
CA THR A 283 -0.56 -16.73 -6.69
C THR A 283 -0.65 -17.17 -8.15
N PHE A 284 -0.35 -16.26 -9.07
CA PHE A 284 -0.44 -16.46 -10.52
C PHE A 284 0.82 -17.11 -11.08
N VAL A 285 1.13 -18.31 -10.61
CA VAL A 285 2.13 -19.19 -11.25
C VAL A 285 1.72 -19.50 -12.69
N PRO A 286 2.66 -19.87 -13.59
CA PRO A 286 2.36 -19.99 -15.02
C PRO A 286 1.16 -20.90 -15.34
N GLY A 287 0.98 -22.00 -14.61
CA GLY A 287 -0.18 -22.86 -14.80
C GLY A 287 -1.53 -22.21 -14.47
N VAL A 288 -1.57 -21.24 -13.54
CA VAL A 288 -2.81 -20.51 -13.19
C VAL A 288 -3.16 -19.54 -14.30
N ILE A 289 -2.14 -18.89 -14.89
CA ILE A 289 -2.31 -18.00 -16.04
C ILE A 289 -2.84 -18.80 -17.22
N GLU A 290 -2.23 -19.96 -17.53
CA GLU A 290 -2.70 -20.87 -18.57
C GLU A 290 -4.16 -21.33 -18.31
N MET A 291 -4.50 -21.66 -17.06
CA MET A 291 -5.86 -22.03 -16.68
C MET A 291 -6.85 -20.88 -16.91
N ALA A 292 -6.49 -19.64 -16.54
CA ALA A 292 -7.35 -18.47 -16.75
C ALA A 292 -7.56 -18.18 -18.25
N GLU A 293 -6.54 -18.36 -19.07
CA GLU A 293 -6.62 -18.26 -20.54
C GLU A 293 -7.49 -19.36 -21.14
N HIS A 294 -7.34 -20.60 -20.68
CA HIS A 294 -8.14 -21.74 -21.14
C HIS A 294 -9.63 -21.58 -20.87
N TYR A 295 -9.99 -21.12 -19.67
CA TYR A 295 -11.40 -20.92 -19.26
C TYR A 295 -11.97 -19.56 -19.72
N GLY A 296 -11.14 -18.64 -20.21
CA GLY A 296 -11.53 -17.27 -20.52
C GLY A 296 -11.92 -16.44 -19.28
N ALA A 297 -11.44 -16.83 -18.10
CA ALA A 297 -11.68 -16.13 -16.84
C ALA A 297 -10.69 -14.99 -16.65
N PHE A 298 -11.09 -13.95 -15.91
CA PHE A 298 -10.22 -12.80 -15.66
C PHE A 298 -9.47 -12.91 -14.34
N ILE A 299 -8.18 -12.58 -14.40
CA ILE A 299 -7.28 -12.49 -13.25
C ILE A 299 -6.56 -11.13 -13.22
N ALA A 300 -6.31 -10.63 -12.02
CA ALA A 300 -5.55 -9.39 -11.81
C ALA A 300 -4.83 -9.36 -10.46
N GLY A 301 -3.80 -8.55 -10.35
CA GLY A 301 -2.94 -8.42 -9.18
C GLY A 301 -1.64 -7.74 -9.56
N ASP A 302 -0.61 -7.71 -8.72
CA ASP A 302 -0.55 -8.16 -7.33
C ASP A 302 -0.31 -6.98 -6.37
N ASP A 303 -0.79 -7.13 -5.13
CA ASP A 303 -0.63 -6.23 -3.97
C ASP A 303 -1.25 -4.83 -4.12
N PHE A 304 -2.14 -4.41 -3.20
CA PHE A 304 -2.80 -3.10 -3.28
C PHE A 304 -1.84 -1.90 -3.28
N LYS A 305 -1.95 -1.00 -4.24
CA LYS A 305 -1.16 0.25 -4.28
C LYS A 305 -1.85 1.39 -3.52
N SER A 306 -1.83 1.33 -2.18
CA SER A 306 -2.53 2.27 -1.28
C SER A 306 -1.80 3.60 -1.03
N GLY A 307 -0.76 3.60 -0.18
CA GLY A 307 -0.10 4.80 0.34
C GLY A 307 1.30 5.04 -0.23
N GLN A 308 2.34 4.57 0.47
CA GLN A 308 3.75 4.83 0.16
C GLN A 308 4.12 4.50 -1.30
N THR A 309 3.80 3.30 -1.77
CA THR A 309 4.15 2.87 -3.14
C THR A 309 3.41 3.68 -4.20
N LYS A 310 2.16 4.09 -3.93
CA LYS A 310 1.39 4.95 -4.84
C LYS A 310 2.07 6.30 -5.02
N LEU A 311 2.51 6.91 -3.91
CA LEU A 311 3.27 8.16 -3.95
C LEU A 311 4.65 7.97 -4.61
N LYS A 312 5.34 6.87 -4.34
CA LYS A 312 6.63 6.54 -4.98
C LYS A 312 6.51 6.49 -6.50
N SER A 313 5.49 5.81 -7.04
CA SER A 313 5.24 5.74 -8.49
C SER A 313 4.90 7.08 -9.13
N VAL A 314 4.49 8.08 -8.35
CA VAL A 314 4.30 9.47 -8.81
C VAL A 314 5.63 10.23 -8.77
N LEU A 315 6.35 10.13 -7.65
CA LEU A 315 7.57 10.90 -7.43
C LEU A 315 8.71 10.48 -8.37
N VAL A 316 8.92 9.19 -8.58
CA VAL A 316 9.99 8.71 -9.46
C VAL A 316 9.70 9.08 -10.91
N ASP A 317 8.44 8.94 -11.35
CA ASP A 317 7.97 9.38 -12.66
C ASP A 317 8.22 10.89 -12.86
N PHE A 318 7.83 11.72 -11.89
CA PHE A 318 8.10 13.16 -11.89
C PHE A 318 9.60 13.49 -11.97
N LEU A 319 10.43 12.90 -11.09
CA LEU A 319 11.85 13.22 -11.00
C LEU A 319 12.57 12.86 -12.31
N VAL A 320 12.37 11.64 -12.81
CA VAL A 320 13.00 11.17 -14.04
C VAL A 320 12.51 11.97 -15.25
N SER A 321 11.21 12.27 -15.34
CA SER A 321 10.65 13.09 -16.42
C SER A 321 11.15 14.53 -16.40
N ALA A 322 11.51 15.06 -15.23
CA ALA A 322 12.12 16.37 -15.06
C ALA A 322 13.64 16.39 -15.34
N GLY A 323 14.24 15.26 -15.72
CA GLY A 323 15.69 15.15 -15.94
C GLY A 323 16.51 15.14 -14.65
N ILE A 324 15.90 14.81 -13.52
CA ILE A 324 16.56 14.65 -12.22
C ILE A 324 16.84 13.15 -12.03
N LYS A 325 18.06 12.79 -11.59
CA LYS A 325 18.48 11.40 -11.45
C LYS A 325 18.38 10.93 -10.00
N PRO A 326 17.29 10.25 -9.57
CA PRO A 326 17.30 9.49 -8.33
C PRO A 326 18.50 8.53 -8.28
N VAL A 327 19.28 8.61 -7.21
CA VAL A 327 20.42 7.72 -6.95
C VAL A 327 20.25 6.92 -5.66
N SER A 328 19.37 7.35 -4.74
CA SER A 328 19.01 6.58 -3.54
C SER A 328 17.54 6.77 -3.17
N ILE A 329 16.86 5.67 -2.86
CA ILE A 329 15.47 5.58 -2.44
C ILE A 329 15.38 4.67 -1.22
N VAL A 330 15.24 5.25 -0.03
CA VAL A 330 15.13 4.50 1.23
C VAL A 330 13.72 4.62 1.77
N SER A 331 13.00 3.50 1.86
CA SER A 331 11.59 3.44 2.25
C SER A 331 11.38 2.64 3.53
N TYR A 332 11.26 3.32 4.66
CA TYR A 332 10.93 2.73 5.95
C TYR A 332 9.41 2.73 6.21
N ASN A 333 8.92 1.69 6.86
CA ASN A 333 7.53 1.53 7.25
C ASN A 333 7.40 0.87 8.62
N HIS A 334 6.45 1.32 9.43
CA HIS A 334 5.97 0.54 10.57
C HIS A 334 4.46 0.65 10.76
N LEU A 335 3.86 -0.45 11.23
CA LEU A 335 2.43 -0.61 11.46
C LEU A 335 2.17 -1.66 12.56
N GLY A 336 1.03 -1.56 13.24
CA GLY A 336 0.67 -2.35 14.43
C GLY A 336 -0.53 -3.28 14.27
N ASN A 337 -1.17 -3.26 13.09
CA ASN A 337 -2.28 -4.15 12.75
C ASN A 337 -1.82 -5.59 12.43
N ASN A 338 -2.77 -6.47 12.09
CA ASN A 338 -2.45 -7.88 11.81
C ASN A 338 -1.59 -8.07 10.56
N ASP A 339 -1.65 -7.15 9.58
CA ASP A 339 -0.75 -7.19 8.42
C ASP A 339 0.70 -7.02 8.87
N GLY A 340 0.99 -5.98 9.67
CA GLY A 340 2.32 -5.79 10.27
C GLY A 340 2.78 -6.98 11.10
N LYS A 341 1.86 -7.60 11.87
CA LYS A 341 2.17 -8.79 12.67
C LYS A 341 2.55 -9.99 11.79
N ASN A 342 1.86 -10.20 10.67
CA ASN A 342 2.19 -11.28 9.73
C ASN A 342 3.51 -11.00 9.00
N LEU A 343 3.72 -9.76 8.55
CA LEU A 343 4.93 -9.32 7.86
C LEU A 343 6.17 -9.23 8.76
N SER A 344 6.06 -9.51 10.07
CA SER A 344 7.23 -9.63 10.94
C SER A 344 8.04 -10.89 10.66
N ALA A 345 7.45 -11.87 9.95
CA ALA A 345 8.13 -13.10 9.54
C ALA A 345 8.90 -12.89 8.22
N PRO A 346 10.16 -13.35 8.10
CA PRO A 346 11.01 -13.04 6.95
C PRO A 346 10.45 -13.48 5.58
N GLN A 347 9.81 -14.65 5.50
CA GLN A 347 9.31 -15.18 4.23
C GLN A 347 8.12 -14.37 3.70
N GLN A 348 7.22 -13.95 4.58
CA GLN A 348 6.08 -13.07 4.22
C GLN A 348 6.56 -11.64 3.92
N PHE A 349 7.58 -11.15 4.65
CA PHE A 349 8.22 -9.87 4.34
C PHE A 349 8.85 -9.88 2.95
N ARG A 350 9.53 -10.96 2.55
CA ARG A 350 10.20 -11.06 1.24
C ARG A 350 9.25 -10.84 0.07
N SER A 351 8.03 -11.36 0.13
CA SER A 351 6.99 -11.12 -0.88
C SER A 351 6.65 -9.62 -1.00
N LYS A 352 6.50 -8.94 0.14
CA LYS A 352 6.22 -7.50 0.19
C LYS A 352 7.43 -6.65 -0.24
N GLU A 353 8.64 -7.12 0.03
CA GLU A 353 9.88 -6.47 -0.37
C GLU A 353 10.00 -6.42 -1.89
N ILE A 354 9.83 -7.56 -2.57
CA ILE A 354 9.92 -7.66 -4.04
C ILE A 354 8.93 -6.71 -4.73
N SER A 355 7.65 -6.78 -4.37
CA SER A 355 6.61 -5.92 -4.98
C SER A 355 6.81 -4.42 -4.73
N LYS A 356 7.49 -4.02 -3.65
CA LYS A 356 7.79 -2.62 -3.34
C LYS A 356 9.07 -2.11 -4.01
N SER A 357 9.97 -3.00 -4.38
CA SER A 357 11.24 -2.65 -5.02
C SER A 357 11.06 -2.41 -6.52
N ASN A 358 10.33 -3.29 -7.22
CA ASN A 358 10.26 -3.27 -8.70
C ASN A 358 9.50 -2.08 -9.31
N VAL A 359 8.87 -1.24 -8.48
CA VAL A 359 7.99 -0.13 -8.95
C VAL A 359 8.76 1.01 -9.64
N VAL A 360 10.09 1.01 -9.58
CA VAL A 360 10.94 2.07 -10.16
C VAL A 360 11.63 1.64 -11.46
N ASP A 361 11.62 0.35 -11.78
CA ASP A 361 12.47 -0.25 -12.81
C ASP A 361 12.14 0.27 -14.22
N ASP A 362 10.86 0.40 -14.56
CA ASP A 362 10.42 0.90 -15.87
C ASP A 362 10.77 2.37 -16.07
N MET A 363 10.75 3.18 -15.00
CA MET A 363 11.16 4.58 -15.08
C MET A 363 12.67 4.73 -15.23
N VAL A 364 13.47 3.94 -14.51
CA VAL A 364 14.94 3.90 -14.68
C VAL A 364 15.28 3.50 -16.12
N ALA A 365 14.67 2.44 -16.63
CA ALA A 365 14.88 1.96 -18.01
C ALA A 365 14.44 2.96 -19.08
N SER A 366 13.49 3.87 -18.77
CA SER A 366 12.98 4.85 -19.75
C SER A 366 13.98 5.95 -20.12
N ASN A 367 15.03 6.16 -19.31
CA ASN A 367 15.91 7.32 -19.47
C ASN A 367 17.41 6.95 -19.44
N HIS A 368 17.91 6.53 -20.59
CA HIS A 368 19.32 6.18 -20.82
C HIS A 368 20.29 7.38 -20.76
N ILE A 369 19.79 8.62 -20.67
CA ILE A 369 20.62 9.81 -20.46
C ILE A 369 21.02 9.90 -18.98
N LEU A 370 20.09 9.58 -18.08
CA LEU A 370 20.33 9.61 -16.64
C LEU A 370 21.00 8.32 -16.16
N TYR A 371 20.57 7.16 -16.67
CA TYR A 371 21.04 5.87 -16.21
C TYR A 371 21.81 5.13 -17.31
N GLY A 372 22.99 4.62 -16.96
CA GLY A 372 23.73 3.68 -17.81
C GLY A 372 23.03 2.32 -17.93
N ALA A 373 23.59 1.44 -18.76
CA ALA A 373 23.14 0.05 -18.84
C ALA A 373 23.27 -0.61 -17.46
N ASP A 374 22.19 -1.25 -17.01
CA ASP A 374 22.09 -1.92 -15.70
C ASP A 374 22.33 -1.00 -14.48
N GLU A 375 22.30 0.33 -14.66
CA GLU A 375 22.42 1.28 -13.54
C GLU A 375 21.05 1.47 -12.88
N HIS A 376 20.99 1.23 -11.56
CA HIS A 376 19.80 1.45 -10.74
C HIS A 376 20.15 2.30 -9.51
N PRO A 377 19.20 3.09 -8.97
CA PRO A 377 19.40 3.75 -7.69
C PRO A 377 19.54 2.71 -6.57
N ASP A 378 20.28 3.06 -5.51
CA ASP A 378 20.24 2.30 -4.27
C ASP A 378 18.81 2.29 -3.74
N HIS A 379 18.20 1.11 -3.57
CA HIS A 379 16.81 1.01 -3.14
C HIS A 379 16.66 0.05 -1.97
N CYS A 380 16.28 0.59 -0.80
CA CYS A 380 16.05 -0.17 0.42
C CYS A 380 14.59 -0.06 0.86
N VAL A 381 13.98 -1.20 1.22
CA VAL A 381 12.61 -1.28 1.75
C VAL A 381 12.65 -1.93 3.12
N VAL A 382 12.05 -1.28 4.13
CA VAL A 382 11.97 -1.81 5.49
C VAL A 382 10.52 -1.78 5.97
N ILE A 383 10.09 -2.86 6.62
CA ILE A 383 8.80 -2.95 7.32
C ILE A 383 9.05 -3.48 8.73
N LYS A 384 8.50 -2.81 9.75
CA LYS A 384 8.58 -3.23 11.15
C LYS A 384 7.21 -3.31 11.79
N TYR A 385 7.01 -4.32 12.61
CA TYR A 385 5.82 -4.45 13.44
C TYR A 385 5.96 -3.60 14.71
N VAL A 386 5.09 -2.60 14.87
CA VAL A 386 5.05 -1.71 16.02
C VAL A 386 3.61 -1.63 16.51
N PRO A 387 3.19 -2.45 17.50
CA PRO A 387 1.78 -2.61 17.89
C PRO A 387 1.05 -1.30 18.19
N TYR A 388 1.74 -0.34 18.80
CA TYR A 388 1.13 0.89 19.31
C TYR A 388 0.40 1.73 18.24
N VAL A 389 0.87 1.71 16.98
CA VAL A 389 0.27 2.54 15.92
C VAL A 389 -0.97 1.91 15.28
N GLY A 390 -1.31 0.66 15.63
CA GLY A 390 -2.48 -0.03 15.07
C GLY A 390 -2.49 -0.02 13.54
N ASP A 391 -3.63 0.35 12.95
CA ASP A 391 -3.81 0.48 11.49
C ASP A 391 -3.16 1.75 10.89
N SER A 392 -2.77 2.71 11.73
CA SER A 392 -2.16 4.00 11.36
C SER A 392 -0.68 3.82 11.00
N LYS A 393 -0.43 3.14 9.88
CA LYS A 393 0.89 2.89 9.31
C LYS A 393 1.65 4.19 9.11
N ARG A 394 2.93 4.21 9.49
CA ARG A 394 3.84 5.33 9.21
C ARG A 394 4.82 4.92 8.12
N ALA A 395 4.89 5.72 7.06
CA ALA A 395 5.88 5.63 6.00
C ALA A 395 6.86 6.80 6.12
N MET A 396 8.14 6.50 6.03
CA MET A 396 9.22 7.48 6.02
C MET A 396 10.11 7.16 4.82
N ASP A 397 10.19 8.08 3.87
CA ASP A 397 10.91 7.90 2.64
C ASP A 397 11.95 9.01 2.46
N GLU A 398 13.15 8.63 2.04
CA GLU A 398 14.19 9.56 1.59
C GLU A 398 14.50 9.29 0.13
N TYR A 399 14.40 10.33 -0.70
CA TYR A 399 14.82 10.32 -2.11
C TYR A 399 16.00 11.26 -2.26
N THR A 400 17.17 10.71 -2.57
CA THR A 400 18.36 11.50 -2.92
C THR A 400 18.61 11.38 -4.42
N SER A 401 18.73 12.53 -5.07
CA SER A 401 18.90 12.65 -6.52
C SER A 401 20.10 13.52 -6.87
N GLN A 402 20.81 13.15 -7.92
CA GLN A 402 21.80 14.02 -8.56
C GLN A 402 21.11 15.03 -9.48
N ILE A 403 21.61 16.27 -9.45
CA ILE A 403 21.20 17.38 -10.32
C ILE A 403 22.44 18.00 -10.97
N MET A 404 22.25 19.06 -11.76
CA MET A 404 23.33 19.69 -12.55
C MET A 404 24.58 20.01 -11.71
N LEU A 405 25.75 19.91 -12.35
CA LEU A 405 27.06 20.30 -11.81
C LEU A 405 27.46 19.61 -10.48
N GLY A 406 26.99 18.37 -10.27
CA GLY A 406 27.29 17.59 -9.07
C GLY A 406 26.46 17.97 -7.83
N GLY A 407 25.45 18.83 -8.00
CA GLY A 407 24.50 19.16 -6.95
C GLY A 407 23.63 17.95 -6.59
N HIS A 408 22.99 18.03 -5.41
CA HIS A 408 22.06 17.01 -4.94
C HIS A 408 20.72 17.64 -4.53
N ASN A 409 19.64 16.92 -4.77
CA ASN A 409 18.32 17.19 -4.24
C ASN A 409 17.93 16.05 -3.29
N THR A 410 17.48 16.38 -2.08
CA THR A 410 17.01 15.40 -1.10
C THR A 410 15.58 15.73 -0.69
N LEU A 411 14.68 14.76 -0.82
CA LEU A 411 13.30 14.83 -0.34
C LEU A 411 13.12 13.85 0.81
N VAL A 412 12.79 14.36 1.99
CA VAL A 412 12.42 13.55 3.17
C VAL A 412 10.92 13.66 3.37
N ILE A 413 10.23 12.53 3.30
CA ILE A 413 8.77 12.46 3.33
C ILE A 413 8.34 11.61 4.51
N HIS A 414 7.46 12.16 5.34
CA HIS A 414 6.74 11.40 6.36
C HIS A 414 5.26 11.35 5.98
N ASN A 415 4.72 10.13 5.86
CA ASN A 415 3.33 9.90 5.50
C ASN A 415 2.64 9.04 6.58
N THR A 416 1.57 9.57 7.16
CA THR A 416 0.67 8.81 8.05
C THR A 416 -0.46 8.25 7.21
N CYS A 417 -0.51 6.92 7.09
CA CYS A 417 -1.45 6.19 6.28
C CYS A 417 -2.36 5.37 7.18
N GLU A 418 -3.65 5.71 7.26
CA GLU A 418 -4.65 4.77 7.77
C GLU A 418 -4.84 3.68 6.71
N ASP A 419 -4.13 2.56 6.87
CA ASP A 419 -3.85 1.64 5.76
C ASP A 419 -5.13 1.02 5.20
N SER A 420 -6.07 0.63 6.07
CA SER A 420 -7.35 0.05 5.68
C SER A 420 -8.28 1.06 5.02
N LEU A 421 -8.25 2.34 5.44
CA LEU A 421 -9.02 3.41 4.79
C LEU A 421 -8.47 3.79 3.41
N LEU A 422 -7.18 3.55 3.17
CA LEU A 422 -6.59 3.70 1.83
C LEU A 422 -6.76 2.44 0.96
N ALA A 423 -6.77 1.24 1.54
CA ALA A 423 -6.90 -0.02 0.80
C ALA A 423 -8.35 -0.34 0.42
N THR A 424 -9.31 -0.07 1.30
CA THR A 424 -10.74 -0.38 1.10
C THR A 424 -11.32 0.23 -0.19
N PRO A 425 -11.08 1.52 -0.52
CA PRO A 425 -11.54 2.08 -1.79
C PRO A 425 -10.89 1.44 -3.02
N LEU A 426 -9.67 0.90 -2.90
CA LEU A 426 -9.02 0.18 -4.00
C LEU A 426 -9.66 -1.18 -4.25
N ILE A 427 -10.09 -1.88 -3.19
CA ILE A 427 -10.86 -3.13 -3.30
C ILE A 427 -12.15 -2.87 -4.08
N LEU A 428 -12.83 -1.77 -3.75
CA LEU A 428 -14.03 -1.34 -4.46
C LEU A 428 -13.73 -1.06 -5.94
N ASP A 429 -12.72 -0.24 -6.23
CA ASP A 429 -12.33 0.10 -7.61
C ASP A 429 -11.91 -1.14 -8.43
N LEU A 430 -11.18 -2.08 -7.82
CA LEU A 430 -10.75 -3.33 -8.44
C LEU A 430 -11.96 -4.18 -8.85
N ALA A 431 -12.96 -4.30 -7.97
CA ALA A 431 -14.16 -5.07 -8.26
C ALA A 431 -15.01 -4.41 -9.36
N ILE A 432 -15.21 -3.08 -9.30
CA ILE A 432 -16.02 -2.33 -10.27
C ILE A 432 -15.35 -2.32 -11.65
N LEU A 433 -14.05 -2.03 -11.72
CA LEU A 433 -13.33 -2.01 -13.00
C LEU A 433 -13.14 -3.42 -13.56
N GLY A 434 -12.92 -4.43 -12.71
CA GLY A 434 -12.89 -5.83 -13.14
C GLY A 434 -14.20 -6.26 -13.78
N GLU A 435 -15.34 -5.94 -13.13
CA GLU A 435 -16.67 -6.16 -13.70
C GLU A 435 -16.83 -5.45 -15.05
N LEU A 436 -16.49 -4.16 -15.12
CA LEU A 436 -16.62 -3.35 -16.33
C LEU A 436 -15.79 -3.92 -17.49
N CYS A 437 -14.55 -4.35 -17.24
CA CYS A 437 -13.72 -5.01 -18.24
C CYS A 437 -14.42 -6.24 -18.85
N SER A 438 -15.23 -6.96 -18.07
CA SER A 438 -15.97 -8.13 -18.56
C SER A 438 -17.13 -7.80 -19.50
N ARG A 439 -17.49 -6.52 -19.64
CA ARG A 439 -18.55 -6.00 -20.53
C ARG A 439 -18.04 -5.28 -21.77
N ILE A 440 -16.73 -5.09 -21.88
CA ILE A 440 -16.10 -4.38 -23.01
C ILE A 440 -15.52 -5.42 -23.98
N GLN A 441 -15.85 -5.25 -25.25
CA GLN A 441 -15.33 -6.08 -26.33
C GLN A 441 -14.86 -5.19 -27.48
N ILE A 442 -13.84 -5.64 -28.21
CA ILE A 442 -13.28 -4.93 -29.35
C ILE A 442 -13.20 -5.84 -30.56
N ARG A 443 -13.30 -5.24 -31.73
CA ARG A 443 -13.12 -5.94 -33.01
C ARG A 443 -12.40 -5.03 -33.98
N ARG A 444 -11.53 -5.59 -34.82
CA ARG A 444 -10.96 -4.85 -35.95
C ARG A 444 -11.99 -4.70 -37.06
N LYS A 445 -12.14 -3.48 -37.58
CA LYS A 445 -13.07 -3.17 -38.68
C LYS A 445 -12.46 -3.65 -40.00
N GLU A 446 -12.76 -4.90 -40.35
CA GLU A 446 -12.32 -5.54 -41.60
C GLU A 446 -13.53 -5.84 -42.51
N PRO A 447 -13.36 -5.89 -43.86
CA PRO A 447 -14.46 -6.05 -44.81
C PRO A 447 -15.29 -7.32 -44.63
N SER A 448 -14.69 -8.40 -44.14
CA SER A 448 -15.34 -9.69 -43.90
C SER A 448 -16.10 -9.77 -42.57
N GLY A 449 -15.95 -8.78 -41.68
CA GLY A 449 -16.51 -8.79 -40.34
C GLY A 449 -15.85 -9.82 -39.41
N GLY A 450 -14.99 -9.37 -38.50
CA GLY A 450 -14.39 -10.24 -37.47
C GLY A 450 -15.33 -10.59 -36.30
N GLU A 451 -14.83 -11.38 -35.36
CA GLU A 451 -15.46 -11.63 -34.07
C GLU A 451 -15.11 -10.52 -33.06
N TYR A 452 -16.02 -10.27 -32.11
CA TYR A 452 -15.73 -9.41 -30.95
C TYR A 452 -14.89 -10.17 -29.94
N LEU A 453 -13.74 -9.61 -29.62
CA LEU A 453 -12.80 -10.17 -28.66
C LEU A 453 -12.97 -9.47 -27.30
N PRO A 454 -13.03 -10.23 -26.19
CA PRO A 454 -12.96 -9.65 -24.86
C PRO A 454 -11.53 -9.15 -24.57
N PHE A 455 -11.31 -8.54 -23.40
CA PHE A 455 -9.97 -8.41 -22.84
C PHE A 455 -9.26 -9.77 -22.76
N ARG A 456 -7.92 -9.76 -22.75
CA ARG A 456 -7.15 -10.95 -22.35
C ARG A 456 -7.42 -11.27 -20.88
N SER A 457 -7.25 -12.53 -20.49
CA SER A 457 -7.48 -13.02 -19.12
C SER A 457 -6.74 -12.23 -18.05
N VAL A 458 -5.50 -11.79 -18.32
CA VAL A 458 -4.77 -10.88 -17.42
C VAL A 458 -5.22 -9.43 -17.63
N LEU A 459 -5.97 -8.89 -16.67
CA LEU A 459 -6.51 -7.52 -16.72
C LEU A 459 -5.48 -6.46 -16.28
N SER A 460 -4.45 -6.23 -17.11
CA SER A 460 -3.42 -5.22 -16.84
C SER A 460 -3.95 -3.78 -16.76
N LEU A 461 -5.19 -3.50 -17.19
CA LEU A 461 -5.84 -2.21 -16.97
C LEU A 461 -5.97 -1.86 -15.48
N LEU A 462 -6.03 -2.87 -14.61
CA LEU A 462 -6.15 -2.69 -13.15
C LEU A 462 -4.82 -2.32 -12.47
N SER A 463 -3.73 -2.17 -13.23
CA SER A 463 -2.38 -1.85 -12.71
C SER A 463 -2.31 -0.57 -11.87
N TYR A 464 -3.21 0.39 -12.09
CA TYR A 464 -3.32 1.59 -11.25
C TYR A 464 -3.52 1.25 -9.76
N LEU A 465 -4.15 0.13 -9.48
CA LEU A 465 -4.57 -0.32 -8.14
C LEU A 465 -3.60 -1.35 -7.54
N CYS A 466 -2.62 -1.83 -8.32
CA CYS A 466 -1.66 -2.87 -7.93
C CYS A 466 -0.22 -2.34 -7.87
N LYS A 467 0.61 -2.88 -6.95
CA LYS A 467 2.02 -2.50 -6.79
C LYS A 467 2.92 -3.23 -7.76
N ALA A 468 2.67 -4.52 -7.97
CA ALA A 468 3.42 -5.38 -8.88
C ALA A 468 2.44 -5.91 -9.94
N PRO A 469 2.10 -5.09 -10.94
CA PRO A 469 1.02 -5.44 -11.84
C PRO A 469 1.34 -6.69 -12.67
N LEU A 470 0.42 -7.66 -12.65
CA LEU A 470 0.44 -8.79 -13.56
C LEU A 470 0.08 -8.29 -14.96
N VAL A 471 0.88 -8.68 -15.95
CA VAL A 471 0.70 -8.29 -17.35
C VAL A 471 0.66 -9.52 -18.26
N PRO A 472 -0.02 -9.46 -19.43
CA PRO A 472 0.01 -10.55 -20.40
C PRO A 472 1.44 -10.94 -20.78
N GLN A 473 1.66 -12.22 -21.06
CA GLN A 473 2.99 -12.73 -21.40
C GLN A 473 3.60 -11.96 -22.58
N GLY A 474 4.87 -11.56 -22.43
CA GLY A 474 5.63 -10.82 -23.45
C GLY A 474 5.30 -9.33 -23.53
N THR A 475 4.50 -8.78 -22.61
CA THR A 475 4.20 -7.33 -22.56
C THR A 475 4.98 -6.63 -21.43
N PRO A 476 5.33 -5.34 -21.60
CA PRO A 476 6.07 -4.61 -20.58
C PRO A 476 5.21 -4.25 -19.38
N VAL A 477 5.82 -4.25 -18.19
CA VAL A 477 5.24 -3.72 -16.96
C VAL A 477 5.38 -2.19 -16.97
N VAL A 478 4.30 -1.48 -16.63
CA VAL A 478 4.29 -0.01 -16.48
C VAL A 478 3.87 0.29 -15.05
N ASN A 479 4.69 1.00 -14.27
CA ASN A 479 4.39 1.37 -12.89
C ASN A 479 4.03 2.86 -12.71
N SER A 480 4.39 3.71 -13.69
CA SER A 480 4.03 5.14 -13.68
C SER A 480 2.52 5.32 -13.45
N LEU A 481 2.18 5.95 -12.32
CA LEU A 481 0.79 6.03 -11.85
C LEU A 481 -0.09 6.83 -12.82
N PHE A 482 0.45 7.92 -13.38
CA PHE A 482 -0.29 8.76 -14.32
C PHE A 482 -0.51 8.03 -15.64
N ARG A 483 0.48 7.31 -16.17
CA ARG A 483 0.29 6.50 -17.39
C ARG A 483 -0.80 5.44 -17.21
N GLN A 484 -0.83 4.78 -16.05
CA GLN A 484 -1.87 3.81 -15.70
C GLN A 484 -3.26 4.45 -15.59
N ARG A 485 -3.38 5.63 -14.95
CA ARG A 485 -4.64 6.38 -14.87
C ARG A 485 -5.12 6.82 -16.25
N THR A 486 -4.24 7.38 -17.07
CA THR A 486 -4.54 7.80 -18.44
C THR A 486 -5.00 6.62 -19.30
N ALA A 487 -4.45 5.41 -19.10
CA ALA A 487 -4.93 4.22 -19.79
C ALA A 487 -6.40 3.89 -19.43
N ILE A 488 -6.76 3.94 -18.15
CA ILE A 488 -8.16 3.79 -17.69
C ILE A 488 -9.04 4.85 -18.34
N GLU A 489 -8.70 6.13 -18.19
CA GLU A 489 -9.48 7.25 -18.73
C GLU A 489 -9.67 7.13 -20.25
N ASN A 490 -8.61 6.82 -21.01
CA ASN A 490 -8.68 6.71 -22.46
C ASN A 490 -9.51 5.51 -22.93
N ILE A 491 -9.49 4.38 -22.22
CA ILE A 491 -10.38 3.25 -22.54
C ILE A 491 -11.83 3.64 -22.28
N LEU A 492 -12.13 4.29 -21.15
CA LEU A 492 -13.50 4.75 -20.85
C LEU A 492 -14.00 5.78 -21.88
N ARG A 493 -13.12 6.71 -22.29
CA ARG A 493 -13.41 7.69 -23.34
C ARG A 493 -13.66 7.01 -24.70
N ALA A 494 -12.84 6.03 -25.07
CA ALA A 494 -13.02 5.27 -26.30
C ALA A 494 -14.35 4.49 -26.31
N CYS A 495 -14.79 3.95 -25.17
CA CYS A 495 -16.08 3.27 -25.04
C CYS A 495 -17.29 4.17 -25.33
N VAL A 496 -17.13 5.49 -25.32
CA VAL A 496 -18.18 6.48 -25.67
C VAL A 496 -17.83 7.32 -26.90
N GLY A 497 -16.80 6.93 -27.65
CA GLY A 497 -16.40 7.61 -28.90
C GLY A 497 -15.67 8.93 -28.72
N LEU A 498 -15.13 9.19 -27.54
CA LEU A 498 -14.26 10.35 -27.30
C LEU A 498 -12.78 10.00 -27.55
N PRO A 499 -12.00 10.87 -28.19
CA PRO A 499 -10.57 10.64 -28.41
C PRO A 499 -9.78 10.76 -27.10
N PRO A 500 -8.55 10.24 -27.05
CA PRO A 500 -7.62 10.48 -25.94
C PRO A 500 -7.37 11.98 -25.74
N LEU A 501 -7.13 12.40 -24.49
CA LEU A 501 -6.78 13.80 -24.21
C LEU A 501 -5.37 14.11 -24.71
N SER A 502 -5.25 15.13 -25.57
CA SER A 502 -3.96 15.55 -26.14
C SER A 502 -3.27 16.67 -25.37
N HIS A 503 -4.04 17.45 -24.59
CA HIS A 503 -3.58 18.66 -23.88
C HIS A 503 -2.90 19.71 -24.78
N MET A 504 -3.09 19.63 -26.10
CA MET A 504 -2.50 20.59 -27.03
C MET A 504 -3.15 21.97 -26.94
N THR A 505 -4.45 22.04 -26.63
CA THR A 505 -5.24 23.28 -26.47
C THR A 505 -4.97 24.28 -27.60
N LEU A 506 -5.02 23.81 -28.86
CA LEU A 506 -4.53 24.57 -30.01
C LEU A 506 -5.34 25.85 -30.24
N GLU A 507 -6.64 25.78 -29.97
CA GLU A 507 -7.61 26.89 -29.95
C GLU A 507 -7.22 28.03 -29.00
N HIS A 508 -6.39 27.77 -27.98
CA HIS A 508 -5.87 28.78 -27.06
C HIS A 508 -4.45 29.24 -27.42
N ARG A 509 -3.73 28.48 -28.24
CA ARG A 509 -2.34 28.76 -28.63
C ARG A 509 -2.22 29.40 -30.00
N PHE A 510 -3.20 29.17 -30.86
CA PHE A 510 -3.27 29.66 -32.23
C PHE A 510 -4.66 30.27 -32.47
N ASP A 511 -4.71 31.35 -33.25
CA ASP A 511 -5.96 31.91 -33.77
C ASP A 511 -6.47 31.04 -34.95
N LEU A 512 -6.76 29.77 -34.65
CA LEU A 512 -7.26 28.76 -35.59
C LEU A 512 -8.71 28.40 -35.20
N PRO A 513 -9.67 28.42 -36.13
CA PRO A 513 -10.97 27.82 -35.89
C PRO A 513 -10.82 26.30 -35.72
N VAL A 514 -11.02 25.80 -34.51
CA VAL A 514 -11.06 24.37 -34.18
C VAL A 514 -12.51 23.95 -33.97
N GLY A 515 -12.99 22.96 -34.74
CA GLY A 515 -14.35 22.42 -34.66
C GLY A 515 -15.32 22.99 -35.70
N ASP A 516 -16.40 22.24 -35.97
CA ASP A 516 -17.42 22.64 -36.94
C ASP A 516 -18.33 23.75 -36.36
N GLY A 517 -18.21 24.96 -36.88
CA GLY A 517 -19.32 25.92 -36.92
C GLY A 517 -19.61 26.78 -35.68
N GLN A 518 -18.61 27.37 -35.01
CA GLN A 518 -18.87 28.52 -34.14
C GLN A 518 -18.67 29.84 -34.90
N SER A 519 -19.70 30.69 -34.92
CA SER A 519 -19.64 32.04 -35.48
C SER A 519 -18.53 32.86 -34.82
N ALA A 520 -17.90 33.76 -35.58
CA ALA A 520 -16.79 34.62 -35.14
C ALA A 520 -17.05 35.38 -33.81
N GLU A 521 -18.32 35.62 -33.45
CA GLU A 521 -18.71 36.26 -32.19
C GLU A 521 -18.49 35.39 -30.93
N ALA A 522 -18.53 34.05 -31.05
CA ALA A 522 -18.26 33.13 -29.93
C ALA A 522 -16.75 32.97 -29.68
N GLN A 523 -15.93 33.01 -30.74
CA GLN A 523 -14.47 32.94 -30.63
C GLN A 523 -13.87 34.15 -29.90
N HIS A 524 -14.55 35.30 -29.94
CA HIS A 524 -14.10 36.50 -29.22
C HIS A 524 -14.28 36.41 -27.68
N ILE A 525 -15.14 35.51 -27.20
CA ILE A 525 -15.40 35.29 -25.76
C ILE A 525 -14.33 34.37 -25.15
N ALA A 526 -13.80 33.40 -25.91
CA ALA A 526 -12.76 32.46 -25.46
C ALA A 526 -11.45 33.14 -25.03
N LYS A 527 -11.12 34.33 -25.60
CA LYS A 527 -9.95 35.13 -25.18
C LYS A 527 -10.08 35.76 -23.78
N LYS A 528 -11.23 35.65 -23.11
CA LYS A 528 -11.47 36.14 -21.74
C LYS A 528 -11.43 35.05 -20.66
N ALA A 529 -11.00 33.83 -20.97
CA ALA A 529 -10.67 32.83 -19.95
C ALA A 529 -9.64 33.43 -18.97
N ARG A 530 -10.08 33.64 -17.73
CA ARG A 530 -9.37 34.41 -16.70
C ARG A 530 -8.05 33.75 -16.34
N VAL A 531 -6.96 34.51 -16.51
CA VAL A 531 -5.73 34.32 -15.74
C VAL A 531 -6.09 34.44 -14.25
N ASN A 532 -5.84 33.39 -13.47
CA ASN A 532 -5.99 33.46 -12.03
C ASN A 532 -5.00 34.48 -11.43
N GLY A 533 -5.55 35.59 -10.90
CA GLY A 533 -5.14 36.13 -9.60
C GLY A 533 -4.05 37.20 -9.58
N THR A 534 -4.35 38.42 -10.01
CA THR A 534 -3.76 39.62 -9.39
C THR A 534 -4.41 39.84 -8.02
N ALA A 535 -3.93 39.15 -6.99
CA ALA A 535 -4.19 39.55 -5.61
C ALA A 535 -3.19 40.66 -5.23
N PRO A 536 -3.64 41.85 -4.79
CA PRO A 536 -2.73 42.87 -4.27
C PRO A 536 -2.16 42.40 -2.94
N TYR A 537 -0.82 42.42 -2.83
CA TYR A 537 -0.08 42.22 -1.59
C TYR A 537 -0.56 43.20 -0.52
N ALA A 538 -1.14 42.70 0.57
CA ALA A 538 -1.38 43.46 1.78
C ALA A 538 -0.25 43.20 2.78
N ASN A 539 0.71 44.12 2.84
CA ASN A 539 1.64 44.25 3.96
C ASN A 539 0.87 44.74 5.19
N GLY A 540 0.94 43.98 6.29
CA GLY A 540 0.41 44.37 7.59
C GLY A 540 1.50 44.27 8.66
N THR A 541 2.28 45.33 8.80
CA THR A 541 3.16 45.59 9.94
C THR A 541 2.33 46.02 11.15
N THR A 542 2.54 45.39 12.31
CA THR A 542 2.32 46.05 13.61
C THR A 542 3.36 45.58 14.62
N GLU A 543 4.36 46.44 14.81
CA GLU A 543 5.14 46.55 16.04
C GLU A 543 4.23 47.02 17.19
N LYS A 544 4.42 46.46 18.38
CA LYS A 544 4.49 47.20 19.65
C LYS A 544 4.93 46.28 20.79
N CYS A 545 6.21 46.36 21.10
CA CYS A 545 6.75 46.08 22.43
C CYS A 545 6.24 47.11 23.44
N ASN A 546 6.09 46.69 24.70
CA ASN A 546 6.66 47.38 25.86
C ASN A 546 6.56 46.46 27.09
N GLY A 547 7.64 46.38 27.87
CA GLY A 547 7.76 45.53 29.04
C GLY A 547 7.95 46.28 30.35
N VAL A 548 8.53 45.51 31.29
CA VAL A 548 9.24 45.87 32.54
C VAL A 548 8.37 46.12 33.78
N LEU A 549 8.52 45.27 34.82
CA LEU A 549 9.18 45.62 36.10
C LEU A 549 9.17 44.47 37.11
N ASN A 550 10.37 44.17 37.62
CA ASN A 550 10.67 43.35 38.80
C ASN A 550 10.24 44.07 40.09
N GLY A 551 9.98 43.30 41.16
CA GLY A 551 10.15 43.85 42.51
C GLY A 551 9.69 42.97 43.68
N ALA A 552 10.65 42.72 44.58
CA ALA A 552 10.53 42.65 46.04
C ALA A 552 10.42 41.28 46.74
N SER A 553 11.55 40.93 47.35
CA SER A 553 11.79 40.02 48.48
C SER A 553 11.46 40.67 49.83
N HIS A 554 11.08 39.88 50.85
CA HIS A 554 11.23 40.19 52.29
C HIS A 554 11.15 38.90 53.16
N PRO A 555 11.61 38.89 54.43
CA PRO A 555 12.63 37.95 54.90
C PRO A 555 12.28 37.11 56.16
N SER A 556 13.16 36.13 56.41
CA SER A 556 13.66 35.58 57.70
C SER A 556 12.73 35.11 58.82
N GLU A 557 12.99 33.88 59.30
CA GLU A 557 13.03 33.55 60.74
C GLU A 557 14.10 32.46 61.00
N GLU A 558 14.97 32.71 62.00
CA GLU A 558 16.01 31.82 62.55
C GLU A 558 15.44 31.00 63.72
N ILE A 559 15.91 29.77 64.00
CA ILE A 559 16.37 29.27 65.33
C ILE A 559 17.30 28.00 65.14
N PRO A 560 17.96 27.39 66.16
CA PRO A 560 19.41 27.54 66.42
C PRO A 560 20.24 26.22 66.46
N GLY A 561 21.56 26.36 66.52
CA GLY A 561 22.36 25.64 67.53
C GLY A 561 22.98 24.27 67.21
N ALA A 562 24.17 24.31 66.62
CA ALA A 562 25.36 23.55 67.02
C ALA A 562 25.26 22.01 67.19
N GLN A 563 25.29 21.29 66.06
CA GLN A 563 25.86 19.94 65.99
C GLN A 563 26.48 19.65 64.61
N PHE A 564 27.23 20.60 64.04
CA PHE A 564 27.61 20.57 62.62
C PHE A 564 29.01 21.14 62.37
N LEU A 565 30.06 20.49 62.89
CA LEU A 565 31.44 20.83 62.48
C LEU A 565 32.09 19.74 61.61
N GLY A 566 31.82 18.46 61.87
CA GLY A 566 32.28 17.34 61.01
C GLY A 566 31.54 17.27 59.68
N CYS A 567 30.21 17.42 59.71
CA CYS A 567 29.36 17.41 58.51
C CYS A 567 29.56 18.67 57.63
N PHE A 568 30.04 19.77 58.20
CA PHE A 568 30.24 21.03 57.49
C PHE A 568 31.42 20.98 56.50
N LEU A 569 32.48 20.24 56.83
CA LEU A 569 33.66 20.10 55.94
C LEU A 569 33.38 19.17 54.76
N GLU A 570 32.57 18.13 54.98
CA GLU A 570 32.14 17.20 53.94
C GLU A 570 31.09 17.84 53.02
N GLU A 571 30.13 18.59 53.59
CA GLU A 571 29.24 19.45 52.81
C GLU A 571 30.00 20.54 52.04
N LYS A 572 31.06 21.15 52.59
CA LYS A 572 31.86 22.15 51.87
C LYS A 572 32.58 21.53 50.67
N LYS A 573 33.11 20.31 50.81
CA LYS A 573 33.73 19.56 49.70
C LYS A 573 32.69 19.18 48.64
N ILE A 574 31.50 18.73 49.05
CA ILE A 574 30.40 18.41 48.13
C ILE A 574 29.89 19.67 47.44
N LYS A 575 29.72 20.79 48.17
CA LYS A 575 29.29 22.10 47.62
C LYS A 575 30.34 22.69 46.68
N MET A 576 31.64 22.60 47.00
CA MET A 576 32.71 22.99 46.07
C MET A 576 32.73 22.09 44.82
N SER A 577 32.59 20.77 44.97
CA SER A 577 32.48 19.85 43.82
C SER A 577 31.24 20.13 42.97
N GLN A 578 30.12 20.48 43.60
CA GLN A 578 28.89 20.89 42.90
C GLN A 578 29.05 22.24 42.21
N GLN A 579 29.76 23.20 42.82
CA GLN A 579 30.10 24.48 42.20
C GLN A 579 31.07 24.30 41.04
N GLU A 580 32.08 23.45 41.14
CA GLU A 580 32.96 23.10 40.02
C GLU A 580 32.20 22.42 38.89
N LYS A 581 31.30 21.48 39.21
CA LYS A 581 30.41 20.84 38.21
C LYS A 581 29.43 21.84 37.60
N ALA A 582 28.94 22.82 38.36
CA ALA A 582 28.06 23.87 37.87
C ALA A 582 28.82 24.85 36.97
N ALA A 583 30.02 25.26 37.37
CA ALA A 583 30.92 26.11 36.57
C ALA A 583 31.33 25.41 35.27
N ARG A 584 31.65 24.11 35.33
CA ARG A 584 31.99 23.32 34.14
C ARG A 584 30.80 23.15 33.20
N ARG A 585 29.59 22.96 33.75
CA ARG A 585 28.33 22.96 32.96
C ARG A 585 28.05 24.32 32.34
N ALA A 586 28.28 25.41 33.06
CA ALA A 586 28.12 26.76 32.54
C ALA A 586 29.13 27.07 31.42
N ALA A 587 30.39 26.65 31.60
CA ALA A 587 31.44 26.77 30.58
C ALA A 587 31.09 25.98 29.30
N LEU A 588 30.70 24.72 29.44
CA LEU A 588 30.26 23.88 28.32
C LEU A 588 29.01 24.44 27.65
N ARG A 589 28.07 25.01 28.40
CA ARG A 589 26.88 25.67 27.86
C ARG A 589 27.26 26.91 27.06
N ASN A 590 28.19 27.72 27.54
CA ASN A 590 28.68 28.89 26.82
C ASN A 590 29.45 28.51 25.56
N GLU A 591 30.26 27.45 25.61
CA GLU A 591 30.96 26.90 24.44
C GLU A 591 29.99 26.33 23.40
N TYR A 592 28.96 25.61 23.85
CA TYR A 592 27.86 25.14 23.01
C TYR A 592 27.14 26.31 22.33
N TRP A 593 26.74 27.34 23.09
CA TRP A 593 26.12 28.54 22.53
C TRP A 593 27.03 29.23 21.52
N ARG A 594 28.31 29.45 21.85
CA ARG A 594 29.30 30.06 20.94
C ARG A 594 29.43 29.29 19.63
N THR A 595 29.38 27.96 19.69
CA THR A 595 29.53 27.09 18.52
C THR A 595 28.25 27.02 17.71
N MET A 596 27.09 26.97 18.37
CA MET A 596 25.77 26.94 17.74
C MET A 596 25.40 28.26 17.06
N THR A 597 25.82 29.39 17.62
CA THR A 597 25.55 30.74 17.07
C THR A 597 26.67 31.25 16.16
N ASN A 598 27.66 30.42 15.79
CA ASN A 598 28.74 30.84 14.92
C ASN A 598 28.24 30.96 13.46
N PRO A 599 28.16 32.17 12.88
CA PRO A 599 27.61 32.38 11.54
C PRO A 599 28.49 31.80 10.42
N HIS A 600 29.75 31.45 10.71
CA HIS A 600 30.67 30.89 9.72
C HIS A 600 30.55 29.37 9.53
N ASN A 601 29.76 28.66 10.34
CA ASN A 601 29.60 27.20 10.21
C ASN A 601 28.91 26.81 8.89
N HIS A 602 28.01 27.66 8.37
CA HIS A 602 27.37 27.43 7.06
C HIS A 602 28.35 27.49 5.87
N LEU A 603 29.49 28.16 6.02
CA LEU A 603 30.52 28.25 4.97
C LEU A 603 31.39 27.00 4.86
N ARG A 604 31.37 26.10 5.85
CA ARG A 604 32.16 24.85 5.88
C ARG A 604 31.36 23.59 5.53
N GLY A 605 30.08 23.72 5.20
CA GLY A 605 29.23 22.59 4.78
C GLY A 605 28.77 21.66 5.91
N GLU A 606 29.01 22.00 7.18
CA GLU A 606 28.53 21.24 8.34
C GLU A 606 27.14 21.74 8.76
N SER A 607 26.10 20.92 8.57
CA SER A 607 24.71 21.30 8.83
C SER A 607 24.35 21.20 10.32
N GLY A 608 23.95 22.33 10.91
CA GLY A 608 22.91 22.45 11.94
C GLY A 608 23.15 21.97 13.38
N GLY A 609 24.22 21.22 13.68
CA GLY A 609 24.49 20.71 15.03
C GLY A 609 25.95 20.85 15.48
N VAL A 610 26.19 20.91 16.79
CA VAL A 610 27.56 20.86 17.35
C VAL A 610 28.10 19.44 17.17
N PHE A 611 29.01 19.26 16.21
CA PHE A 611 29.60 17.96 15.89
C PHE A 611 30.68 17.57 16.92
N ASP A 612 30.39 16.55 17.74
CA ASP A 612 31.38 15.97 18.66
C ASP A 612 32.15 14.83 17.98
N THR A 613 33.40 15.12 17.61
CA THR A 613 34.29 14.15 16.96
C THR A 613 34.57 12.90 17.81
N GLY A 614 34.56 13.01 19.14
CA GLY A 614 34.75 11.89 20.06
C GLY A 614 33.53 10.98 20.10
N LEU A 615 32.34 11.56 20.15
CA LEU A 615 31.08 10.81 20.09
C LEU A 615 30.88 10.15 18.73
N ALA A 616 31.19 10.86 17.64
CA ALA A 616 31.14 10.31 16.28
C ALA A 616 32.11 9.13 16.10
N ARG A 617 33.36 9.26 16.60
CA ARG A 617 34.34 8.16 16.59
C ARG A 617 33.88 6.97 17.43
N PHE A 618 33.30 7.21 18.61
CA PHE A 618 32.77 6.15 19.46
C PHE A 618 31.56 5.43 18.82
N GLN A 619 30.65 6.18 18.19
CA GLN A 619 29.51 5.61 17.47
C GLN A 619 29.97 4.81 16.24
N ALA A 620 30.91 5.35 15.45
CA ALA A 620 31.50 4.63 14.32
C ALA A 620 32.24 3.35 14.77
N MET A 621 32.99 3.40 15.87
CA MET A 621 33.63 2.22 16.46
C MET A 621 32.62 1.16 16.89
N ARG A 622 31.47 1.56 17.46
CA ARG A 622 30.42 0.63 17.90
C ARG A 622 29.70 -0.04 16.74
N VAL A 623 29.44 0.68 15.66
CA VAL A 623 28.78 0.15 14.46
C VAL A 623 29.66 -0.90 13.76
N ASN A 624 30.97 -0.67 13.70
CA ASN A 624 31.91 -1.57 13.01
C ASN A 624 32.40 -2.75 13.88
N HIS A 625 31.96 -2.84 15.14
CA HIS A 625 32.48 -3.83 16.08
C HIS A 625 32.09 -5.27 15.74
N PHE A 626 30.97 -5.45 15.02
CA PHE A 626 30.51 -6.77 14.59
C PHE A 626 31.16 -7.19 13.26
N GLU A 627 31.30 -6.26 12.32
CA GLU A 627 31.87 -6.51 10.98
C GLU A 627 33.39 -6.73 11.00
N HIS A 628 34.11 -6.14 11.97
CA HIS A 628 35.55 -6.33 12.11
C HIS A 628 35.95 -7.26 13.25
N PHE A 629 35.00 -7.96 13.86
CA PHE A 629 35.30 -8.96 14.88
C PHE A 629 36.04 -10.14 14.24
N LYS A 630 37.36 -10.21 14.45
CA LYS A 630 38.16 -11.39 14.11
C LYS A 630 38.18 -12.34 15.31
N PRO A 631 37.57 -13.54 15.23
CA PRO A 631 37.63 -14.49 16.32
C PRO A 631 39.08 -14.90 16.54
N THR A 632 39.63 -14.57 17.71
CA THR A 632 40.95 -15.03 18.14
C THR A 632 40.80 -16.08 19.23
N GLY A 633 41.79 -16.96 19.37
CA GLY A 633 41.79 -17.96 20.45
C GLY A 633 41.69 -17.33 21.85
N ARG A 634 42.14 -16.07 22.02
CA ARG A 634 41.98 -15.32 23.27
C ARG A 634 40.53 -14.89 23.49
N SER A 635 39.86 -14.33 22.48
CA SER A 635 38.45 -13.94 22.56
C SER A 635 37.53 -15.13 22.81
N PHE A 636 37.81 -16.28 22.19
CA PHE A 636 37.09 -17.52 22.42
C PHE A 636 37.25 -18.01 23.87
N LYS A 637 38.49 -18.04 24.39
CA LYS A 637 38.73 -18.41 25.79
C LYS A 637 38.00 -17.49 26.76
N ILE A 638 38.03 -16.18 26.53
CA ILE A 638 37.30 -15.22 27.38
C ILE A 638 35.80 -15.54 27.37
N GLY A 639 35.17 -15.65 26.19
CA GLY A 639 33.74 -15.98 26.11
C GLY A 639 33.39 -17.33 26.74
N LEU A 640 34.24 -18.34 26.56
CA LEU A 640 34.05 -19.67 27.16
C LEU A 640 34.09 -19.61 28.70
N PHE A 641 35.08 -18.91 29.28
CA PHE A 641 35.26 -18.84 30.73
C PHE A 641 34.34 -17.83 31.43
N THR A 642 33.93 -16.74 30.78
CA THR A 642 33.08 -15.72 31.41
C THR A 642 31.59 -15.92 31.18
N VAL A 643 31.21 -16.61 30.10
CA VAL A 643 29.79 -16.79 29.74
C VAL A 643 29.39 -18.26 29.80
N VAL A 644 30.05 -19.13 29.04
CA VAL A 644 29.58 -20.50 28.83
C VAL A 644 29.78 -21.37 30.08
N ILE A 645 30.98 -21.37 30.67
CA ILE A 645 31.30 -22.19 31.85
C ILE A 645 30.44 -21.80 33.07
N PRO A 646 30.26 -20.51 33.42
CA PRO A 646 29.38 -20.11 34.51
C PRO A 646 27.92 -20.54 34.31
N ILE A 647 27.39 -20.44 33.08
CA ILE A 647 26.03 -20.89 32.76
C ILE A 647 25.90 -22.40 32.96
N ILE A 648 26.85 -23.19 32.45
CA ILE A 648 26.84 -24.66 32.60
C ILE A 648 27.00 -25.05 34.08
N ALA A 649 27.90 -24.38 34.81
CA ALA A 649 28.11 -24.63 36.23
C ALA A 649 26.85 -24.32 37.04
N TYR A 650 26.22 -23.18 36.78
CA TYR A 650 24.96 -22.80 37.42
C TYR A 650 23.82 -23.77 37.10
N ALA A 651 23.68 -24.18 35.83
CA ALA A 651 22.70 -25.18 35.43
C ALA A 651 22.92 -26.54 36.10
N LYS A 652 24.17 -26.98 36.25
CA LYS A 652 24.52 -28.21 36.99
C LYS A 652 24.22 -28.07 38.48
N MET A 653 24.53 -26.93 39.09
CA MET A 653 24.23 -26.66 40.50
C MET A 653 22.72 -26.69 40.76
N MET A 654 21.94 -26.01 39.92
CA MET A 654 20.46 -26.01 39.95
C MET A 654 19.90 -27.42 39.79
N LYS A 655 20.43 -28.21 38.85
CA LYS A 655 20.01 -29.60 38.66
C LYS A 655 20.33 -30.46 39.88
N HIS A 656 21.53 -30.35 40.43
CA HIS A 656 21.93 -31.11 41.61
C HIS A 656 21.05 -30.79 42.83
N GLU A 657 20.78 -29.51 43.07
CA GLU A 657 19.91 -29.06 44.17
C GLU A 657 18.46 -29.53 43.98
N ARG A 658 17.97 -29.55 42.73
CA ARG A 658 16.65 -30.09 42.39
C ARG A 658 16.58 -31.60 42.63
N ASP A 659 17.56 -32.35 42.13
CA ASP A 659 17.59 -33.82 42.24
C ASP A 659 17.67 -34.26 43.72
N GLN A 660 18.45 -33.55 44.55
CA GLN A 660 18.49 -33.80 46.00
C GLN A 660 17.15 -33.52 46.68
N ARG A 661 16.49 -32.40 46.35
CA ARG A 661 15.16 -32.08 46.89
C ARG A 661 14.11 -33.09 46.45
N GLU A 662 14.15 -33.53 45.19
CA GLU A 662 13.23 -34.53 44.68
C GLU A 662 13.45 -35.90 45.36
N GLN A 663 14.70 -36.27 45.64
CA GLN A 663 15.02 -37.45 46.43
C GLN A 663 14.45 -37.36 47.85
N GLN A 664 14.59 -36.23 48.54
CA GLN A 664 14.01 -36.00 49.87
C GLN A 664 12.46 -36.06 49.86
N TYR A 665 11.82 -35.61 48.77
CA TYR A 665 10.38 -35.74 48.60
C TYR A 665 9.94 -37.19 48.37
N ARG A 666 10.72 -37.98 47.61
CA ARG A 666 10.45 -39.40 47.32
C ARG A 666 10.68 -40.32 48.52
N THR A 667 11.68 -40.02 49.36
CA THR A 667 11.99 -40.79 50.57
C THR A 667 11.13 -40.41 51.78
N GLY A 668 10.24 -39.42 51.65
CA GLY A 668 9.34 -38.98 52.72
C GLY A 668 10.02 -38.16 53.82
N GLN A 669 11.25 -37.70 53.61
CA GLN A 669 11.99 -36.87 54.57
C GLN A 669 11.42 -35.45 54.70
N VAL A 670 10.57 -35.01 53.76
CA VAL A 670 9.85 -33.74 53.81
C VAL A 670 8.34 -33.99 53.74
N ALA A 671 7.63 -33.53 54.76
CA ALA A 671 6.17 -33.65 54.86
C ALA A 671 5.49 -32.90 53.70
N TYR A 672 4.33 -33.40 53.25
CA TYR A 672 3.62 -32.83 52.10
C TYR A 672 3.23 -31.35 52.29
N ALA A 673 2.94 -30.94 53.54
CA ALA A 673 2.62 -29.56 53.89
C ALA A 673 3.78 -28.58 53.63
N ASP A 674 5.03 -29.05 53.76
CA ASP A 674 6.24 -28.22 53.69
C ASP A 674 6.87 -28.24 52.29
N ARG A 675 6.23 -28.89 51.31
CA ARG A 675 6.69 -28.92 49.92
C ARG A 675 6.42 -27.56 49.26
N ARG A 676 7.49 -26.95 48.72
CA ARG A 676 7.44 -25.67 48.00
C ARG A 676 6.51 -25.68 46.77
N PHE A 677 6.33 -26.84 46.14
CA PHE A 677 5.41 -27.06 45.03
C PHE A 677 4.56 -28.29 45.35
N LYS A 678 3.24 -28.10 45.46
CA LYS A 678 2.29 -29.15 45.87
C LYS A 678 1.87 -30.06 44.70
N PHE A 679 2.15 -29.62 43.48
CA PHE A 679 1.92 -30.34 42.22
C PHE A 679 3.22 -30.35 41.41
N ILE A 680 3.95 -31.47 41.49
CA ILE A 680 4.90 -31.94 40.47
C ILE A 680 4.55 -33.40 40.24
#